data_AF-A0A3P6DVR6-F1
#
_entry.id   AF-A0A3P6DVR6-F1
#
_cell.length_a   1.000
_cell.length_b   1.000
_cell.length_c   1.000
_cell.angle_alpha   90.00
_cell.angle_beta   90.00
_cell.angle_gamma   90.00
#
_symmetry.space_group_name_H-M   'P 1'
#
loop_
_entity.id
_entity.type
_entity.pdbx_description
1 polymer ?
#
loop_
_entity_poly.entity_id
_entity_poly.type
_entity_poly.pdbx_seq_one_letter_code
_entity_poly.pdbx_strand_id
1 'polypeptide(L)'
;MAMAEPRKLRGHKATATCCISSRDRPGLVVTSGEDGCVCWFDLRCKDVQFTIDVGTEPVSSLCFKTGNEDILYASHGNEIKSFDVHMLSAGSWKPLESYSYNKDEVNQVVCNGRSSFLASADDSGDVKIIDVGQKCLYKTLRAGHTSICSSVQFIPWRPWEVITGGLDAKLVLWDFSKGRSQKIIDFSSDNSGQCLNPAFVHSIAVPEMDMVGKLDKICAVARGDGIVDLINIESELSRKGASKGGGSSSSSRNNVAKRVCLDYSVGGHKAAVSCVAFSQFQEKGRFLISGGNDKTVKIWDCVRCLDSDNNDNRDLLHLTIDLSKKVNWLCTNQSDSENLVVCDTTRVVKPQPLFHLFFLLLIATVSSSSPLDPKQLKALKILTATKDPCNNHTNHSSTTITCDDASPFRRVTSLSFASCSSSLSLPSKTLKPLSTSLLSLSFLNCPSLSPPKHLPISLRSFSAVSSFHRHHGLSGVYLARLVNLTHLSIFSVPVSASGLYVVLGNMRNITSVTISSANLPGKIPKAFHSNLTYIDLSNNILTGPLRPSITLLTDLKSLNLSRNSLSGEIPNKIGDLTLLKNLSLASNRFSGPVPSSVSSLSQLTHLDLCGNRLNGVVPSFLSGMKSLRHLNLADNSFRGVLPFNESFIKNLEFFQVRGNSGLCYNNTVLSWKLNLGIAPCDKYGLPLSSPPQKQKEEEEEEDDYDDDDDDDDGDGDGDKKEEKHGSTNKVVLGVAIALSSFVFFIVFLILLAKWSLLLK
;
A
#
# COMPACT_ATOMS: atom_id res chain seq x y z
N MET A 1 -2.00 -27.14 -1.66
CA MET A 1 -2.70 -26.74 -2.90
C MET A 1 -1.80 -27.14 -4.07
N ALA A 2 -2.32 -27.76 -5.13
CA ALA A 2 -1.48 -28.27 -6.21
C ALA A 2 -0.70 -27.14 -6.88
N MET A 3 0.60 -27.34 -7.10
CA MET A 3 1.44 -26.37 -7.80
C MET A 3 0.90 -26.22 -9.23
N ALA A 4 0.55 -24.99 -9.66
CA ALA A 4 0.15 -24.75 -11.04
C ALA A 4 1.28 -25.23 -11.96
N GLU A 5 0.97 -26.04 -12.99
CA GLU A 5 2.01 -26.60 -13.86
C GLU A 5 2.89 -25.47 -14.41
N PRO A 6 4.23 -25.60 -14.34
CA PRO A 6 5.12 -24.60 -14.92
C PRO A 6 4.83 -24.51 -16.42
N ARG A 7 4.74 -23.27 -16.92
CA ARG A 7 4.49 -23.01 -18.35
C ARG A 7 5.60 -23.65 -19.18
N LYS A 8 5.23 -24.15 -20.36
CA LYS A 8 6.07 -25.00 -21.21
C LYS A 8 6.38 -24.24 -22.49
N LEU A 9 7.54 -23.59 -22.58
CA LEU A 9 8.02 -22.94 -23.80
C LEU A 9 8.54 -24.02 -24.75
N ARG A 10 8.08 -23.99 -26.01
CA ARG A 10 8.42 -24.97 -27.04
C ARG A 10 9.11 -24.24 -28.20
N GLY A 11 10.21 -24.83 -28.68
CA GLY A 11 10.99 -24.31 -29.81
C GLY A 11 12.01 -25.33 -30.30
N HIS A 12 12.77 -25.92 -29.36
CA HIS A 12 13.78 -26.94 -29.68
C HIS A 12 13.18 -28.29 -30.11
N LYS A 13 13.87 -28.93 -31.05
CA LYS A 13 13.66 -30.30 -31.52
C LYS A 13 14.39 -31.34 -30.66
N ALA A 14 15.42 -30.93 -29.92
CA ALA A 14 16.20 -31.76 -28.98
C ALA A 14 16.26 -31.11 -27.58
N THR A 15 17.13 -31.57 -26.69
CA THR A 15 17.21 -31.07 -25.29
C THR A 15 17.74 -29.64 -25.26
N ALA A 16 17.24 -28.81 -24.36
CA ALA A 16 17.81 -27.48 -24.11
C ALA A 16 19.09 -27.61 -23.26
N THR A 17 20.17 -26.98 -23.73
CA THR A 17 21.52 -27.05 -23.17
C THR A 17 21.78 -25.89 -22.20
N CYS A 18 21.57 -24.66 -22.66
CA CYS A 18 21.77 -23.44 -21.88
C CYS A 18 20.59 -22.47 -22.04
N CYS A 19 20.35 -21.63 -21.04
CA CYS A 19 19.43 -20.49 -21.11
C CYS A 19 20.03 -19.24 -20.46
N ILE A 20 19.76 -18.08 -21.08
CA ILE A 20 20.16 -16.76 -20.59
C ILE A 20 18.98 -15.80 -20.64
N SER A 21 19.00 -14.81 -19.76
CA SER A 21 18.01 -13.73 -19.66
C SER A 21 18.64 -12.40 -20.09
N SER A 22 17.84 -11.56 -20.75
CA SER A 22 18.25 -10.21 -21.14
C SER A 22 18.13 -9.26 -19.95
N ARG A 23 19.13 -8.39 -19.75
CA ARG A 23 19.13 -7.37 -18.71
C ARG A 23 18.43 -6.10 -19.16
N ASP A 24 18.61 -5.74 -20.43
CA ASP A 24 18.07 -4.50 -21.00
C ASP A 24 16.59 -4.65 -21.41
N ARG A 25 16.14 -5.89 -21.66
CA ARG A 25 14.76 -6.22 -22.06
C ARG A 25 14.12 -7.23 -21.08
N PRO A 26 13.58 -6.76 -19.93
CA PRO A 26 12.91 -7.62 -18.95
C PRO A 26 11.85 -8.53 -19.58
N GLY A 27 11.88 -9.82 -19.23
CA GLY A 27 11.00 -10.83 -19.82
C GLY A 27 11.52 -11.47 -21.11
N LEU A 28 12.62 -11.00 -21.70
CA LEU A 28 13.28 -11.69 -22.82
C LEU A 28 14.22 -12.79 -22.31
N VAL A 29 14.15 -13.96 -22.95
CA VAL A 29 14.91 -15.18 -22.63
C VAL A 29 15.38 -15.82 -23.93
N VAL A 30 16.62 -16.30 -23.96
CA VAL A 30 17.21 -16.97 -25.13
C VAL A 30 17.77 -18.30 -24.69
N THR A 31 17.51 -19.36 -25.45
CA THR A 31 17.91 -20.73 -25.11
C THR A 31 18.59 -21.42 -26.27
N SER A 32 19.52 -22.32 -25.97
CA SER A 32 20.22 -23.17 -26.93
C SER A 32 19.84 -24.63 -26.72
N GLY A 33 20.13 -25.47 -27.73
CA GLY A 33 19.86 -26.90 -27.63
C GLY A 33 20.85 -27.77 -28.39
N GLU A 34 20.72 -29.08 -28.16
CA GLU A 34 21.39 -30.17 -28.88
C GLU A 34 20.99 -30.25 -30.36
N ASP A 35 19.99 -29.46 -30.80
CA ASP A 35 19.51 -29.38 -32.17
C ASP A 35 20.22 -28.29 -33.01
N GLY A 36 21.35 -27.78 -32.53
CA GLY A 36 22.13 -26.73 -33.20
C GLY A 36 21.42 -25.38 -33.32
N CYS A 37 20.27 -25.23 -32.66
CA CYS A 37 19.40 -24.08 -32.76
C CYS A 37 19.49 -23.19 -31.51
N VAL A 38 19.17 -21.91 -31.68
CA VAL A 38 18.93 -20.96 -30.60
C VAL A 38 17.51 -20.41 -30.73
N CYS A 39 16.69 -20.58 -29.69
CA CYS A 39 15.31 -20.11 -29.65
C CYS A 39 15.18 -18.80 -28.86
N TRP A 40 14.45 -17.84 -29.43
CA TRP A 40 14.20 -16.53 -28.84
C TRP A 40 12.80 -16.45 -28.24
N PHE A 41 12.68 -16.14 -26.95
CA PHE A 41 11.40 -16.13 -26.23
C PHE A 41 11.15 -14.79 -25.54
N ASP A 42 9.96 -14.24 -25.73
CA ASP A 42 9.39 -13.23 -24.84
C ASP A 42 8.44 -13.93 -23.88
N LEU A 43 8.70 -13.86 -22.56
CA LEU A 43 7.86 -14.50 -21.55
C LEU A 43 6.41 -13.97 -21.53
N ARG A 44 6.11 -12.85 -22.18
CA ARG A 44 4.73 -12.36 -22.41
C ARG A 44 4.00 -13.17 -23.50
N CYS A 45 4.73 -13.76 -24.45
CA CYS A 45 4.21 -14.46 -25.64
C CYS A 45 4.26 -15.99 -25.48
N LYS A 46 3.21 -16.72 -25.87
CA LYS A 46 3.12 -18.17 -25.61
C LYS A 46 4.16 -18.99 -26.37
N ASP A 47 4.54 -18.53 -27.55
CA ASP A 47 5.33 -19.27 -28.53
C ASP A 47 6.72 -18.64 -28.73
N VAL A 48 7.61 -19.36 -29.42
CA VAL A 48 8.92 -18.85 -29.83
C VAL A 48 8.74 -17.67 -30.80
N GLN A 49 9.51 -16.60 -30.62
CA GLN A 49 9.48 -15.42 -31.50
C GLN A 49 10.16 -15.73 -32.84
N PHE A 50 11.37 -16.29 -32.77
CA PHE A 50 12.13 -16.80 -33.90
C PHE A 50 13.20 -17.77 -33.42
N THR A 51 13.74 -18.56 -34.35
CA THR A 51 14.83 -19.51 -34.10
C THR A 51 15.99 -19.20 -35.03
N ILE A 52 17.18 -19.07 -34.46
CA ILE A 52 18.46 -18.94 -35.17
C ILE A 52 19.02 -20.37 -35.37
N ASP A 53 19.38 -20.70 -36.60
CA ASP A 53 20.08 -21.94 -36.94
C ASP A 53 21.59 -21.65 -36.93
N VAL A 54 22.34 -22.30 -36.02
CA VAL A 54 23.79 -22.07 -35.84
C VAL A 54 24.62 -23.11 -36.61
N GLY A 55 24.04 -24.28 -36.87
CA GLY A 55 24.61 -25.40 -37.63
C GLY A 55 24.14 -26.77 -37.13
N THR A 56 24.87 -27.84 -37.48
CA THR A 56 24.50 -29.22 -37.10
C THR A 56 24.90 -29.62 -35.68
N GLU A 57 26.05 -29.14 -35.19
CA GLU A 57 26.56 -29.46 -33.86
C GLU A 57 25.77 -28.75 -32.74
N PRO A 58 25.65 -29.37 -31.56
CA PRO A 58 25.05 -28.76 -30.36
C PRO A 58 25.59 -27.36 -30.07
N VAL A 59 24.70 -26.48 -29.60
CA VAL A 59 25.09 -25.19 -29.02
C VAL A 59 25.15 -25.36 -27.51
N SER A 60 26.33 -25.47 -26.93
CA SER A 60 26.51 -25.73 -25.50
C SER A 60 26.26 -24.51 -24.61
N SER A 61 26.53 -23.29 -25.10
CA SER A 61 26.63 -22.08 -24.30
C SER A 61 26.33 -20.80 -25.09
N LEU A 62 25.82 -19.78 -24.39
CA LEU A 62 25.40 -18.49 -24.95
C LEU A 62 25.85 -17.33 -24.07
N CYS A 63 26.30 -16.21 -24.66
CA CYS A 63 26.34 -14.91 -23.96
C CYS A 63 25.91 -13.74 -24.86
N PHE A 64 25.18 -12.79 -24.29
CA PHE A 64 24.94 -11.48 -24.91
C PHE A 64 26.21 -10.64 -24.87
N LYS A 65 26.46 -9.88 -25.95
CA LYS A 65 27.46 -8.82 -25.94
C LYS A 65 27.06 -7.75 -24.93
N THR A 66 27.91 -7.48 -23.94
CA THR A 66 27.61 -6.49 -22.91
C THR A 66 27.44 -5.10 -23.53
N GLY A 67 26.35 -4.40 -23.14
CA GLY A 67 26.02 -3.06 -23.64
C GLY A 67 25.40 -3.04 -25.04
N ASN A 68 25.23 -4.19 -25.69
CA ASN A 68 24.39 -4.35 -26.87
C ASN A 68 23.88 -5.80 -26.95
N GLU A 69 22.80 -6.10 -26.21
CA GLU A 69 22.19 -7.43 -26.16
C GLU A 69 21.48 -7.85 -27.47
N ASP A 70 21.57 -7.06 -28.55
CA ASP A 70 21.17 -7.48 -29.90
C ASP A 70 22.27 -8.29 -30.62
N ILE A 71 23.49 -8.30 -30.08
CA ILE A 71 24.55 -9.22 -30.53
C ILE A 71 24.65 -10.39 -29.55
N LEU A 72 24.47 -11.60 -30.07
CA LEU A 72 24.59 -12.87 -29.34
C LEU A 72 25.85 -13.63 -29.79
N TYR A 73 26.58 -14.21 -28.83
CA TYR A 73 27.60 -15.22 -29.09
C TYR A 73 27.07 -16.60 -28.70
N ALA A 74 27.29 -17.58 -29.57
CA ALA A 74 26.93 -18.98 -29.37
C ALA A 74 28.13 -19.88 -29.66
N SER A 75 28.38 -20.87 -28.80
CA SER A 75 29.32 -21.95 -29.11
C SER A 75 28.75 -22.91 -30.15
N HIS A 76 29.61 -23.54 -30.92
CA HIS A 76 29.24 -24.52 -31.94
C HIS A 76 30.44 -25.40 -32.25
N GLY A 77 30.46 -26.63 -31.70
CA GLY A 77 31.66 -27.47 -31.73
C GLY A 77 32.87 -26.74 -31.12
N ASN A 78 33.95 -26.59 -31.89
CA ASN A 78 35.16 -25.88 -31.50
C ASN A 78 35.19 -24.39 -31.93
N GLU A 79 34.07 -23.82 -32.36
CA GLU A 79 33.95 -22.41 -32.77
C GLU A 79 33.02 -21.60 -31.86
N ILE A 80 33.18 -20.28 -31.89
CA ILE A 80 32.20 -19.33 -31.34
C ILE A 80 31.68 -18.45 -32.48
N LYS A 81 30.38 -18.52 -32.75
CA LYS A 81 29.70 -17.75 -33.80
C LYS A 81 28.96 -16.57 -33.17
N SER A 82 29.00 -15.39 -33.81
CA SER A 82 28.26 -14.21 -33.38
C SER A 82 27.12 -13.86 -34.34
N PHE A 83 26.00 -13.38 -33.82
CA PHE A 83 24.79 -13.09 -34.60
C PHE A 83 24.19 -11.74 -34.19
N ASP A 84 23.70 -10.96 -35.16
CA ASP A 84 22.87 -9.77 -34.92
C ASP A 84 21.39 -10.16 -35.05
N VAL A 85 20.59 -9.84 -34.03
CA VAL A 85 19.15 -10.10 -33.99
C VAL A 85 18.37 -9.33 -35.04
N HIS A 86 18.85 -8.15 -35.46
CA HIS A 86 18.16 -7.29 -36.43
C HIS A 86 18.40 -7.70 -37.89
N MET A 87 19.39 -8.56 -38.17
CA MET A 87 19.71 -9.02 -39.54
C MET A 87 18.77 -10.13 -40.07
N LEU A 88 17.47 -10.02 -39.77
CA LEU A 88 16.39 -10.95 -40.15
C LEU A 88 16.09 -11.05 -41.67
N SER A 89 16.84 -10.36 -42.53
CA SER A 89 16.37 -9.90 -43.84
C SER A 89 16.55 -10.87 -45.02
N ALA A 90 16.97 -12.12 -44.84
CA ALA A 90 17.36 -13.00 -45.97
C ALA A 90 17.08 -14.51 -45.82
N GLY A 91 16.32 -14.97 -44.83
CA GLY A 91 15.95 -16.39 -44.69
C GLY A 91 17.09 -17.37 -44.36
N SER A 92 18.35 -16.91 -44.31
CA SER A 92 19.50 -17.64 -43.79
C SER A 92 20.14 -16.84 -42.66
N TRP A 93 20.26 -17.43 -41.48
CA TRP A 93 21.07 -16.86 -40.41
C TRP A 93 22.55 -17.02 -40.75
N LYS A 94 23.22 -15.92 -41.06
CA LYS A 94 24.68 -15.89 -41.26
C LYS A 94 25.34 -15.31 -40.02
N PRO A 95 26.40 -15.93 -39.48
CA PRO A 95 27.15 -15.33 -38.41
C PRO A 95 27.85 -14.05 -38.91
N LEU A 96 27.92 -13.02 -38.06
CA LEU A 96 28.70 -11.81 -38.30
C LEU A 96 30.19 -12.13 -38.33
N GLU A 97 30.64 -12.88 -37.32
CA GLU A 97 32.02 -13.32 -37.11
C GLU A 97 32.01 -14.76 -36.58
N SER A 98 33.09 -15.50 -36.82
CA SER A 98 33.29 -16.84 -36.28
C SER A 98 34.72 -16.95 -35.74
N TYR A 99 34.87 -17.35 -34.49
CA TYR A 99 36.14 -17.42 -33.78
C TYR A 99 36.54 -18.88 -33.57
N SER A 100 37.43 -19.38 -34.44
CA SER A 100 37.91 -20.77 -34.46
C SER A 100 39.27 -20.91 -33.74
N TYR A 101 39.34 -20.50 -32.47
CA TYR A 101 40.58 -20.54 -31.67
C TYR A 101 40.65 -21.71 -30.68
N ASN A 102 39.52 -22.35 -30.41
CA ASN A 102 39.47 -23.57 -29.63
C ASN A 102 39.86 -24.77 -30.52
N LYS A 103 40.50 -25.77 -29.91
CA LYS A 103 40.89 -26.99 -30.64
C LYS A 103 39.81 -28.06 -30.52
N ASP A 104 39.32 -28.20 -29.30
CA ASP A 104 38.33 -29.16 -28.85
C ASP A 104 36.99 -28.45 -28.57
N GLU A 105 35.96 -29.19 -28.19
CA GLU A 105 34.59 -28.67 -28.05
C GLU A 105 34.48 -27.60 -26.95
N VAL A 106 33.84 -26.46 -27.28
CA VAL A 106 33.64 -25.35 -26.36
C VAL A 106 32.52 -25.67 -25.38
N ASN A 107 32.82 -25.68 -24.09
CA ASN A 107 31.87 -25.97 -23.01
C ASN A 107 31.11 -24.73 -22.52
N GLN A 108 31.81 -23.61 -22.31
CA GLN A 108 31.20 -22.37 -21.86
C GLN A 108 31.83 -21.15 -22.53
N VAL A 109 30.99 -20.18 -22.91
CA VAL A 109 31.39 -18.88 -23.44
C VAL A 109 30.83 -17.78 -22.56
N VAL A 110 31.69 -16.86 -22.09
CA VAL A 110 31.28 -15.73 -21.25
C VAL A 110 31.88 -14.42 -21.74
N CYS A 111 31.04 -13.38 -21.78
CA CYS A 111 31.36 -12.03 -22.21
C CYS A 111 31.78 -11.18 -20.99
N ASN A 112 32.82 -10.34 -21.09
CA ASN A 112 33.22 -9.47 -19.98
C ASN A 112 32.29 -8.26 -19.85
N GLY A 113 31.76 -8.03 -18.65
CA GLY A 113 30.82 -6.93 -18.37
C GLY A 113 31.38 -5.50 -18.50
N ARG A 114 32.68 -5.32 -18.79
CA ARG A 114 33.37 -4.02 -18.78
C ARG A 114 34.42 -3.83 -19.88
N SER A 115 34.64 -4.81 -20.76
CA SER A 115 35.68 -4.77 -21.79
C SER A 115 35.27 -5.57 -23.03
N SER A 116 36.06 -5.47 -24.10
CA SER A 116 35.88 -6.27 -25.32
C SER A 116 36.40 -7.71 -25.20
N PHE A 117 36.64 -8.21 -23.99
CA PHE A 117 37.11 -9.59 -23.81
C PHE A 117 35.96 -10.59 -23.73
N LEU A 118 36.12 -11.69 -24.47
CA LEU A 118 35.31 -12.89 -24.45
C LEU A 118 36.19 -14.04 -23.94
N ALA A 119 35.66 -14.92 -23.10
CA ALA A 119 36.36 -16.09 -22.60
C ALA A 119 35.63 -17.37 -23.04
N SER A 120 36.37 -18.36 -23.52
CA SER A 120 35.85 -19.71 -23.79
C SER A 120 36.65 -20.79 -23.07
N ALA A 121 35.94 -21.72 -22.45
CA ALA A 121 36.47 -22.96 -21.89
C ALA A 121 36.16 -24.13 -22.82
N ASP A 122 37.08 -25.08 -22.97
CA ASP A 122 36.89 -26.29 -23.78
C ASP A 122 37.40 -27.58 -23.11
N ASP A 123 37.15 -28.70 -23.78
CA ASP A 123 37.52 -30.04 -23.33
C ASP A 123 39.03 -30.25 -23.14
N SER A 124 39.86 -29.43 -23.78
CA SER A 124 41.32 -29.47 -23.61
C SER A 124 41.80 -29.00 -22.23
N GLY A 125 40.91 -28.38 -21.41
CA GLY A 125 41.27 -27.79 -20.12
C GLY A 125 41.92 -26.39 -20.21
N ASP A 126 42.15 -25.89 -21.43
CA ASP A 126 42.73 -24.57 -21.71
C ASP A 126 41.60 -23.52 -21.87
N VAL A 127 41.77 -22.31 -21.32
CA VAL A 127 40.80 -21.21 -21.49
C VAL A 127 41.34 -20.15 -22.45
N LYS A 128 40.52 -19.72 -23.42
CA LYS A 128 40.92 -18.80 -24.49
C LYS A 128 40.28 -17.44 -24.21
N ILE A 129 41.10 -16.40 -24.13
CA ILE A 129 40.66 -15.00 -24.00
C ILE A 129 40.80 -14.35 -25.39
N ILE A 130 39.68 -13.86 -25.91
CA ILE A 130 39.53 -13.32 -27.26
C ILE A 130 39.15 -11.84 -27.11
N ASP A 131 39.82 -10.94 -27.82
CA ASP A 131 39.39 -9.55 -27.93
C ASP A 131 38.44 -9.43 -29.13
N VAL A 132 37.13 -9.28 -28.87
CA VAL A 132 36.11 -9.13 -29.94
C VAL A 132 36.13 -7.75 -30.59
N GLY A 133 36.84 -6.78 -30.01
CA GLY A 133 37.07 -5.46 -30.61
C GLY A 133 38.19 -5.50 -31.65
N GLN A 134 39.28 -6.22 -31.36
CA GLN A 134 40.40 -6.43 -32.27
C GLN A 134 40.26 -7.68 -33.17
N LYS A 135 39.24 -8.51 -32.91
CA LYS A 135 38.98 -9.79 -33.59
C LYS A 135 40.18 -10.75 -33.54
N CYS A 136 40.85 -10.83 -32.39
CA CYS A 136 42.05 -11.64 -32.22
C CYS A 136 42.04 -12.45 -30.92
N LEU A 137 42.76 -13.58 -30.92
CA LEU A 137 43.10 -14.30 -29.69
C LEU A 137 44.08 -13.46 -28.85
N TYR A 138 43.65 -12.99 -27.68
CA TYR A 138 44.49 -12.22 -26.76
C TYR A 138 45.41 -13.13 -25.93
N LYS A 139 44.88 -14.24 -25.40
CA LYS A 139 45.67 -15.19 -24.58
C LYS A 139 45.06 -16.59 -24.56
N THR A 140 45.90 -17.61 -24.43
CA THR A 140 45.49 -18.94 -23.94
C THR A 140 46.02 -19.13 -22.52
N LEU A 141 45.13 -19.48 -21.60
CA LEU A 141 45.42 -19.84 -20.22
C LEU A 141 45.55 -21.36 -20.16
N ARG A 142 46.73 -21.85 -19.77
CA ARG A 142 47.11 -23.27 -19.86
C ARG A 142 47.56 -23.85 -18.54
N ALA A 143 47.47 -25.18 -18.42
CA ALA A 143 48.01 -25.97 -17.32
C ALA A 143 47.46 -25.63 -15.91
N GLY A 144 46.25 -25.06 -15.84
CA GLY A 144 45.51 -24.90 -14.58
C GLY A 144 44.59 -26.08 -14.30
N HIS A 145 43.94 -26.60 -15.35
CA HIS A 145 43.16 -27.84 -15.30
C HIS A 145 43.94 -28.99 -15.95
N THR A 146 43.78 -30.19 -15.39
CA THR A 146 44.33 -31.46 -15.93
C THR A 146 43.26 -32.33 -16.59
N SER A 147 42.07 -31.76 -16.82
CA SER A 147 40.90 -32.36 -17.46
C SER A 147 40.05 -31.24 -18.08
N ILE A 148 38.90 -31.59 -18.65
CA ILE A 148 37.90 -30.70 -19.24
C ILE A 148 37.66 -29.46 -18.36
N CYS A 149 37.76 -28.27 -18.95
CA CYS A 149 37.34 -27.04 -18.28
C CYS A 149 35.84 -26.84 -18.55
N SER A 150 35.02 -27.07 -17.53
CA SER A 150 33.56 -27.04 -17.62
C SER A 150 33.01 -25.62 -17.63
N SER A 151 33.68 -24.70 -16.95
CA SER A 151 33.13 -23.38 -16.66
C SER A 151 34.18 -22.28 -16.53
N VAL A 152 33.80 -21.06 -16.93
CA VAL A 152 34.62 -19.85 -16.89
C VAL A 152 33.76 -18.63 -16.60
N GLN A 153 34.25 -17.71 -15.77
CA GLN A 153 33.58 -16.43 -15.53
C GLN A 153 34.57 -15.29 -15.26
N PHE A 154 34.28 -14.09 -15.76
CA PHE A 154 35.03 -12.86 -15.39
C PHE A 154 34.65 -12.39 -13.99
N ILE A 155 35.62 -11.85 -13.25
CA ILE A 155 35.40 -11.26 -11.93
C ILE A 155 35.05 -9.76 -12.09
N PRO A 156 33.80 -9.30 -11.88
CA PRO A 156 33.39 -7.96 -12.33
C PRO A 156 34.13 -6.79 -11.67
N TRP A 157 34.66 -6.99 -10.46
CA TRP A 157 35.48 -6.01 -9.73
C TRP A 157 36.99 -6.13 -9.98
N ARG A 158 37.44 -7.11 -10.78
CA ARG A 158 38.85 -7.34 -11.13
C ARG A 158 38.98 -7.57 -12.65
N PRO A 159 39.14 -6.51 -13.46
CA PRO A 159 38.91 -6.56 -14.91
C PRO A 159 39.88 -7.46 -15.70
N TRP A 160 41.03 -7.80 -15.13
CA TRP A 160 42.07 -8.66 -15.72
C TRP A 160 42.09 -10.08 -15.16
N GLU A 161 41.03 -10.47 -14.43
CA GLU A 161 40.94 -11.79 -13.80
C GLU A 161 39.70 -12.57 -14.25
N VAL A 162 39.91 -13.88 -14.45
CA VAL A 162 38.87 -14.88 -14.68
C VAL A 162 39.00 -16.00 -13.66
N ILE A 163 37.87 -16.61 -13.31
CA ILE A 163 37.80 -17.82 -12.49
C ILE A 163 37.27 -18.98 -13.35
N THR A 164 37.86 -20.16 -13.22
CA THR A 164 37.54 -21.33 -14.04
C THR A 164 37.35 -22.58 -13.18
N GLY A 165 36.47 -23.45 -13.63
CA GLY A 165 36.15 -24.73 -13.00
C GLY A 165 36.42 -25.88 -13.95
N GLY A 166 36.92 -26.99 -13.43
CA GLY A 166 37.25 -28.17 -14.22
C GLY A 166 36.72 -29.47 -13.63
N LEU A 167 36.66 -30.48 -14.50
CA LEU A 167 36.31 -31.85 -14.12
C LEU A 167 37.41 -32.55 -13.32
N ASP A 168 38.56 -31.90 -13.14
CA ASP A 168 39.65 -32.31 -12.26
C ASP A 168 39.48 -31.86 -10.80
N ALA A 169 38.27 -31.47 -10.39
CA ALA A 169 37.92 -30.98 -9.05
C ALA A 169 38.67 -29.72 -8.59
N LYS A 170 39.14 -28.90 -9.54
CA LYS A 170 39.82 -27.63 -9.25
C LYS A 170 38.98 -26.42 -9.63
N LEU A 171 39.18 -25.36 -8.84
CA LEU A 171 38.76 -23.99 -9.12
C LEU A 171 40.02 -23.13 -9.23
N VAL A 172 40.24 -22.50 -10.38
CA VAL A 172 41.48 -21.75 -10.68
C VAL A 172 41.15 -20.28 -10.92
N LEU A 173 41.84 -19.40 -10.20
CA LEU A 173 41.79 -17.95 -10.40
C LEU A 173 43.00 -17.54 -11.24
N TRP A 174 42.75 -16.81 -12.31
CA TRP A 174 43.75 -16.43 -13.31
C TRP A 174 43.93 -14.93 -13.40
N ASP A 175 45.18 -14.50 -13.59
CA ASP A 175 45.50 -13.19 -14.14
C ASP A 175 45.79 -13.36 -15.64
N PHE A 176 44.84 -12.99 -16.49
CA PHE A 176 45.01 -13.18 -17.93
C PHE A 176 45.86 -12.09 -18.59
N SER A 177 46.14 -10.98 -17.91
CA SER A 177 47.16 -10.02 -18.36
C SER A 177 48.56 -10.63 -18.28
N LYS A 178 48.82 -11.46 -17.25
CA LYS A 178 50.09 -12.19 -17.06
C LYS A 178 50.08 -13.60 -17.67
N GLY A 179 48.90 -14.17 -17.94
CA GLY A 179 48.74 -15.55 -18.40
C GLY A 179 49.14 -16.59 -17.35
N ARG A 180 48.87 -16.32 -16.06
CA ARG A 180 49.25 -17.20 -14.94
C ARG A 180 48.08 -17.41 -13.97
N SER A 181 47.96 -18.61 -13.42
CA SER A 181 47.08 -18.88 -12.28
C SER A 181 47.60 -18.17 -11.03
N GLN A 182 46.78 -17.34 -10.39
CA GLN A 182 47.08 -16.71 -9.10
C GLN A 182 46.86 -17.67 -7.92
N LYS A 183 45.78 -18.46 -7.98
CA LYS A 183 45.34 -19.37 -6.93
C LYS A 183 44.68 -20.59 -7.54
N ILE A 184 44.96 -21.76 -6.98
CA ILE A 184 44.26 -23.01 -7.26
C ILE A 184 43.62 -23.45 -5.94
N ILE A 185 42.33 -23.78 -5.98
CA ILE A 185 41.60 -24.44 -4.89
C ILE A 185 41.25 -25.83 -5.42
N ASP A 186 41.62 -26.86 -4.66
CA ASP A 186 41.43 -28.26 -5.02
C ASP A 186 40.41 -28.85 -4.04
N PHE A 187 39.36 -29.49 -4.55
CA PHE A 187 38.28 -30.10 -3.78
C PHE A 187 38.44 -31.62 -3.63
N SER A 188 39.47 -32.23 -4.23
CA SER A 188 39.67 -33.69 -4.23
C SER A 188 39.93 -34.29 -2.83
N SER A 189 40.33 -33.48 -1.84
CA SER A 189 40.53 -33.91 -0.46
C SER A 189 39.28 -33.83 0.43
N ASP A 190 38.20 -33.21 -0.02
CA ASP A 190 36.99 -33.01 0.77
C ASP A 190 36.08 -34.26 0.75
N ASN A 191 36.43 -35.26 1.56
CA ASN A 191 35.65 -36.50 1.76
C ASN A 191 34.30 -36.29 2.51
N SER A 192 33.71 -35.08 2.46
CA SER A 192 32.38 -34.77 3.02
C SER A 192 31.23 -35.05 2.04
N GLY A 193 31.52 -35.25 0.76
CA GLY A 193 30.53 -35.59 -0.27
C GLY A 193 29.82 -36.91 0.01
N GLN A 194 28.50 -36.87 0.20
CA GLN A 194 27.72 -38.07 0.57
C GLN A 194 27.22 -38.88 -0.64
N CYS A 195 27.40 -38.39 -1.87
CA CYS A 195 27.14 -39.16 -3.08
C CYS A 195 28.45 -39.61 -3.74
N LEU A 196 28.43 -40.76 -4.42
CA LEU A 196 29.61 -41.45 -4.98
C LEU A 196 30.28 -40.74 -6.18
N ASN A 197 29.88 -39.50 -6.48
CA ASN A 197 30.45 -38.72 -7.57
C ASN A 197 31.69 -37.94 -7.09
N PRO A 198 32.71 -37.74 -7.95
CA PRO A 198 33.82 -36.88 -7.63
C PRO A 198 33.39 -35.40 -7.49
N ALA A 199 34.14 -34.64 -6.70
CA ALA A 199 33.93 -33.21 -6.42
C ALA A 199 34.30 -32.28 -7.61
N PHE A 200 34.04 -32.71 -8.85
CA PHE A 200 34.28 -31.89 -10.04
C PHE A 200 33.50 -30.57 -9.98
N VAL A 201 34.07 -29.48 -10.50
CA VAL A 201 33.33 -28.23 -10.67
C VAL A 201 32.55 -28.31 -11.98
N HIS A 202 31.23 -28.13 -11.94
CA HIS A 202 30.39 -28.15 -13.14
C HIS A 202 29.96 -26.74 -13.58
N SER A 203 29.66 -25.86 -12.63
CA SER A 203 29.19 -24.50 -12.91
C SER A 203 29.64 -23.53 -11.82
N ILE A 204 29.88 -22.28 -12.22
CA ILE A 204 30.32 -21.18 -11.36
C ILE A 204 29.35 -20.01 -11.54
N ALA A 205 29.07 -19.31 -10.44
CA ALA A 205 28.42 -18.00 -10.47
C ALA A 205 29.20 -16.99 -9.63
N VAL A 206 29.54 -15.85 -10.24
CA VAL A 206 30.11 -14.66 -9.62
C VAL A 206 29.06 -13.55 -9.65
N PRO A 207 28.81 -12.82 -8.54
CA PRO A 207 27.81 -11.77 -8.48
C PRO A 207 28.23 -10.54 -9.29
N GLU A 208 27.24 -9.85 -9.86
CA GLU A 208 27.47 -8.65 -10.68
C GLU A 208 27.80 -7.42 -9.81
N MET A 209 28.36 -6.37 -10.43
CA MET A 209 28.82 -5.17 -9.70
C MET A 209 27.74 -4.48 -8.84
N ASP A 210 26.46 -4.55 -9.24
CA ASP A 210 25.34 -3.99 -8.49
C ASP A 210 24.86 -4.89 -7.33
N MET A 211 25.32 -6.14 -7.29
CA MET A 211 25.13 -7.10 -6.19
C MET A 211 26.28 -7.03 -5.16
N VAL A 212 27.51 -6.77 -5.62
CA VAL A 212 28.77 -6.75 -4.81
C VAL A 212 28.83 -5.64 -3.75
N GLY A 213 27.88 -4.70 -3.76
CA GLY A 213 27.70 -3.74 -2.66
C GLY A 213 26.86 -4.27 -1.48
N LYS A 214 26.30 -5.48 -1.60
CA LYS A 214 25.41 -6.12 -0.60
C LYS A 214 25.82 -7.54 -0.27
N LEU A 215 26.21 -8.29 -1.29
CA LEU A 215 27.01 -9.50 -1.14
C LEU A 215 28.45 -9.08 -0.90
N ASP A 216 29.15 -9.83 -0.06
CA ASP A 216 30.61 -9.87 -0.09
C ASP A 216 31.10 -10.24 -1.50
N LYS A 217 32.41 -10.10 -1.73
CA LYS A 217 33.09 -10.49 -2.98
C LYS A 217 33.21 -12.02 -3.12
N ILE A 218 32.06 -12.70 -3.16
CA ILE A 218 31.93 -14.15 -3.16
C ILE A 218 31.87 -14.75 -4.57
N CYS A 219 32.10 -16.06 -4.63
CA CYS A 219 31.88 -16.91 -5.78
C CYS A 219 31.09 -18.13 -5.32
N ALA A 220 30.06 -18.53 -6.07
CA ALA A 220 29.33 -19.78 -5.86
C ALA A 220 29.84 -20.85 -6.82
N VAL A 221 30.01 -22.08 -6.32
CA VAL A 221 30.60 -23.20 -7.06
C VAL A 221 29.70 -24.42 -6.93
N ALA A 222 29.18 -24.92 -8.05
CA ALA A 222 28.36 -26.14 -8.13
C ALA A 222 29.26 -27.36 -8.35
N ARG A 223 29.23 -28.31 -7.41
CA ARG A 223 30.09 -29.51 -7.41
C ARG A 223 29.35 -30.80 -7.80
N GLY A 224 30.11 -31.73 -8.39
CA GLY A 224 29.65 -33.06 -8.81
C GLY A 224 29.22 -33.99 -7.67
N ASP A 225 29.72 -33.74 -6.46
CA ASP A 225 29.38 -34.47 -5.22
C ASP A 225 28.09 -33.96 -4.53
N GLY A 226 27.40 -32.99 -5.13
CA GLY A 226 26.12 -32.44 -4.63
C GLY A 226 26.27 -31.20 -3.73
N ILE A 227 27.50 -30.74 -3.48
CA ILE A 227 27.78 -29.57 -2.65
C ILE A 227 27.66 -28.28 -3.50
N VAL A 228 27.22 -27.19 -2.86
CA VAL A 228 27.38 -25.83 -3.39
C VAL A 228 28.25 -25.01 -2.44
N ASP A 229 29.45 -24.62 -2.88
CA ASP A 229 30.38 -23.84 -2.07
C ASP A 229 30.24 -22.33 -2.33
N LEU A 230 30.15 -21.52 -1.27
CA LEU A 230 30.28 -20.07 -1.31
C LEU A 230 31.66 -19.65 -0.79
N ILE A 231 32.48 -19.06 -1.66
CA ILE A 231 33.89 -18.74 -1.42
C ILE A 231 34.12 -17.24 -1.56
N ASN A 232 34.58 -16.55 -0.50
CA ASN A 232 35.00 -15.15 -0.59
C ASN A 232 36.35 -15.04 -1.31
N ILE A 233 36.35 -14.45 -2.51
CA ILE A 233 37.50 -14.40 -3.44
C ILE A 233 38.70 -13.64 -2.82
N GLU A 234 38.46 -12.49 -2.19
CA GLU A 234 39.54 -11.68 -1.60
C GLU A 234 40.20 -12.41 -0.41
N SER A 235 39.39 -13.18 0.35
CA SER A 235 39.90 -13.98 1.46
C SER A 235 40.84 -15.10 1.00
N GLU A 236 40.57 -15.70 -0.17
CA GLU A 236 41.43 -16.76 -0.74
C GLU A 236 42.69 -16.21 -1.41
N LEU A 237 42.61 -15.02 -2.00
CA LEU A 237 43.75 -14.32 -2.59
C LEU A 237 44.72 -13.77 -1.52
N SER A 238 44.21 -13.34 -0.36
CA SER A 238 45.05 -12.88 0.76
C SER A 238 45.79 -14.02 1.48
N ARG A 239 45.28 -15.27 1.38
CA ARG A 239 45.95 -16.49 1.85
C ARG A 239 47.18 -16.87 0.99
N LYS A 240 48.31 -16.17 1.20
CA LYS A 240 49.64 -16.65 0.79
C LYS A 240 49.99 -17.94 1.53
N GLY A 241 50.63 -18.87 0.83
CA GLY A 241 50.71 -20.28 1.24
C GLY A 241 51.47 -20.53 2.55
N ALA A 242 50.80 -21.19 3.51
CA ALA A 242 51.44 -21.82 4.65
C ALA A 242 51.78 -23.29 4.30
N SER A 243 52.94 -23.50 3.68
CA SER A 243 53.51 -24.84 3.55
C SER A 243 54.20 -25.25 4.85
N LYS A 244 53.71 -26.34 5.48
CA LYS A 244 54.38 -27.15 6.52
C LYS A 244 55.13 -26.40 7.65
N GLY A 245 54.52 -26.35 8.84
CA GLY A 245 55.22 -26.06 10.09
C GLY A 245 54.27 -26.13 11.28
N GLY A 246 54.46 -27.08 12.20
CA GLY A 246 53.69 -27.17 13.43
C GLY A 246 54.20 -26.20 14.49
N GLY A 247 53.31 -25.67 15.33
CA GLY A 247 53.66 -24.79 16.45
C GLY A 247 52.44 -24.08 17.02
N SER A 248 52.07 -24.43 18.24
CA SER A 248 50.99 -23.79 18.98
C SER A 248 51.46 -22.51 19.68
N SER A 249 50.80 -21.38 19.43
CA SER A 249 50.71 -20.28 20.41
C SER A 249 49.55 -19.34 20.09
N SER A 250 49.05 -18.67 21.12
CA SER A 250 47.84 -17.87 21.12
C SER A 250 48.10 -16.38 20.89
N SER A 251 47.21 -15.72 20.15
CA SER A 251 46.66 -14.34 20.37
C SER A 251 46.27 -13.65 19.06
N SER A 252 45.47 -12.58 19.17
CA SER A 252 44.79 -11.82 18.10
C SER A 252 43.63 -12.55 17.39
N ARG A 253 42.41 -12.00 17.57
CA ARG A 253 41.20 -12.39 16.82
C ARG A 253 41.30 -11.81 15.39
N ASN A 254 42.00 -12.51 14.51
CA ASN A 254 42.00 -12.18 13.08
C ASN A 254 40.76 -12.78 12.39
N ASN A 255 40.13 -12.00 11.50
CA ASN A 255 38.94 -12.41 10.75
C ASN A 255 39.18 -13.74 10.02
N VAL A 256 38.52 -14.80 10.49
CA VAL A 256 38.61 -16.14 9.90
C VAL A 256 37.80 -16.17 8.60
N ALA A 257 38.46 -16.47 7.49
CA ALA A 257 37.84 -16.50 6.17
C ALA A 257 36.70 -17.54 6.10
N LYS A 258 35.47 -17.04 5.91
CA LYS A 258 34.26 -17.85 5.67
C LYS A 258 34.27 -18.43 4.25
N ARG A 259 34.52 -19.73 4.14
CA ARG A 259 33.90 -20.58 3.09
C ARG A 259 32.62 -21.15 3.69
N VAL A 260 31.51 -21.09 2.98
CA VAL A 260 30.23 -21.65 3.43
C VAL A 260 29.85 -22.79 2.50
N CYS A 261 29.91 -24.01 3.03
CA CYS A 261 29.61 -25.24 2.32
C CYS A 261 28.12 -25.57 2.47
N LEU A 262 27.39 -25.65 1.35
CA LEU A 262 25.97 -26.02 1.30
C LEU A 262 25.86 -27.49 0.90
N ASP A 263 26.20 -28.36 1.84
CA ASP A 263 26.16 -29.82 1.69
C ASP A 263 24.78 -30.42 2.06
N TYR A 264 24.68 -31.75 2.01
CA TYR A 264 23.47 -32.48 2.37
C TYR A 264 23.01 -32.22 3.83
N SER A 265 23.92 -31.95 4.77
CA SER A 265 23.59 -31.75 6.18
C SER A 265 22.77 -30.47 6.42
N VAL A 266 22.95 -29.46 5.55
CA VAL A 266 22.13 -28.23 5.53
C VAL A 266 21.02 -28.26 4.47
N GLY A 267 20.69 -29.44 3.94
CA GLY A 267 19.61 -29.66 2.99
C GLY A 267 20.02 -29.56 1.51
N GLY A 268 21.30 -29.70 1.19
CA GLY A 268 21.88 -29.69 -0.16
C GLY A 268 21.40 -30.79 -1.09
N HIS A 269 22.00 -30.87 -2.27
CA HIS A 269 21.58 -31.80 -3.31
C HIS A 269 22.02 -33.24 -2.99
N LYS A 270 21.21 -34.22 -3.43
CA LYS A 270 21.48 -35.66 -3.24
C LYS A 270 22.32 -36.28 -4.37
N ALA A 271 22.66 -35.48 -5.37
CA ALA A 271 23.46 -35.82 -6.54
C ALA A 271 24.10 -34.55 -7.12
N ALA A 272 24.99 -34.71 -8.10
CA ALA A 272 25.71 -33.61 -8.77
C ALA A 272 24.86 -32.37 -9.04
N VAL A 273 25.40 -31.20 -8.67
CA VAL A 273 24.82 -29.89 -9.00
C VAL A 273 25.29 -29.50 -10.40
N SER A 274 24.35 -29.25 -11.30
CA SER A 274 24.63 -28.94 -12.71
C SER A 274 24.81 -27.44 -12.96
N CYS A 275 24.08 -26.60 -12.23
CA CYS A 275 24.05 -25.16 -12.49
C CYS A 275 23.80 -24.36 -11.22
N VAL A 276 24.34 -23.15 -11.18
CA VAL A 276 24.14 -22.19 -10.09
C VAL A 276 24.02 -20.77 -10.64
N ALA A 277 23.15 -19.94 -10.05
CA ALA A 277 23.00 -18.54 -10.41
C ALA A 277 22.55 -17.69 -9.22
N PHE A 278 22.94 -16.41 -9.22
CA PHE A 278 22.38 -15.41 -8.30
C PHE A 278 21.03 -14.89 -8.81
N SER A 279 20.17 -14.53 -7.86
CA SER A 279 18.86 -13.92 -8.13
C SER A 279 18.99 -12.48 -8.66
N GLN A 280 18.39 -12.24 -9.83
CA GLN A 280 18.18 -10.89 -10.38
C GLN A 280 16.84 -10.25 -9.95
N PHE A 281 15.94 -11.03 -9.35
CA PHE A 281 14.63 -10.58 -8.84
C PHE A 281 14.69 -10.10 -7.38
N GLN A 282 13.62 -9.45 -6.89
CA GLN A 282 13.53 -8.84 -5.55
C GLN A 282 14.72 -7.93 -5.20
N GLU A 283 15.51 -8.33 -4.20
CA GLU A 283 16.76 -7.66 -3.82
C GLU A 283 17.91 -8.43 -4.47
N LYS A 284 18.41 -7.91 -5.61
CA LYS A 284 19.47 -8.55 -6.41
C LYS A 284 20.61 -9.12 -5.57
N GLY A 285 20.97 -10.36 -5.84
CA GLY A 285 22.01 -11.11 -5.13
C GLY A 285 21.57 -11.73 -3.80
N ARG A 286 20.38 -11.43 -3.25
CA ARG A 286 19.96 -11.95 -1.95
C ARG A 286 19.85 -13.47 -1.91
N PHE A 287 19.38 -14.09 -2.98
CA PHE A 287 19.25 -15.54 -3.09
C PHE A 287 20.24 -16.14 -4.09
N LEU A 288 20.79 -17.30 -3.73
CA LEU A 288 21.47 -18.23 -4.63
C LEU A 288 20.48 -19.29 -5.08
N ILE A 289 20.55 -19.73 -6.34
CA ILE A 289 19.71 -20.79 -6.89
C ILE A 289 20.61 -21.86 -7.50
N SER A 290 20.44 -23.12 -7.11
CA SER A 290 21.20 -24.26 -7.61
C SER A 290 20.27 -25.34 -8.19
N GLY A 291 20.64 -25.91 -9.34
CA GLY A 291 19.93 -26.99 -10.00
C GLY A 291 20.69 -28.30 -9.90
N GLY A 292 20.00 -29.40 -9.60
CA GLY A 292 20.62 -30.70 -9.33
C GLY A 292 20.14 -31.85 -10.24
N ASN A 293 21.04 -32.83 -10.40
CA ASN A 293 20.75 -34.13 -11.00
C ASN A 293 19.85 -35.02 -10.13
N ASP A 294 19.57 -34.60 -8.89
CA ASP A 294 18.53 -35.16 -8.02
C ASP A 294 17.11 -34.73 -8.43
N LYS A 295 16.97 -33.96 -9.53
CA LYS A 295 15.73 -33.39 -10.07
C LYS A 295 15.15 -32.29 -9.18
N THR A 296 15.97 -31.62 -8.37
CA THR A 296 15.53 -30.48 -7.57
C THR A 296 16.20 -29.18 -8.01
N VAL A 297 15.49 -28.06 -7.81
CA VAL A 297 16.11 -26.73 -7.71
C VAL A 297 16.05 -26.30 -6.25
N LYS A 298 17.16 -25.78 -5.72
CA LYS A 298 17.25 -25.26 -4.35
C LYS A 298 17.52 -23.77 -4.38
N ILE A 299 16.89 -23.05 -3.46
CA ILE A 299 17.08 -21.61 -3.26
C ILE A 299 17.62 -21.40 -1.86
N TRP A 300 18.68 -20.61 -1.73
CA TRP A 300 19.42 -20.35 -0.50
C TRP A 300 19.43 -18.84 -0.22
N ASP A 301 19.29 -18.40 1.02
CA ASP A 301 19.39 -16.97 1.38
C ASP A 301 20.84 -16.61 1.68
N CYS A 302 21.51 -15.96 0.73
CA CYS A 302 22.94 -15.62 0.82
C CYS A 302 23.28 -14.71 2.01
N VAL A 303 22.36 -13.85 2.42
CA VAL A 303 22.60 -12.94 3.56
C VAL A 303 22.74 -13.77 4.83
N ARG A 304 21.84 -14.73 5.04
CA ARG A 304 21.92 -15.68 6.16
C ARG A 304 23.17 -16.56 6.11
N CYS A 305 23.57 -17.01 4.91
CA CYS A 305 24.78 -17.80 4.74
C CYS A 305 26.04 -17.05 5.21
N LEU A 306 26.12 -15.74 4.99
CA LEU A 306 27.29 -14.91 5.34
C LEU A 306 27.25 -14.45 6.81
N ASP A 307 26.07 -14.10 7.33
CA ASP A 307 25.86 -13.62 8.72
C ASP A 307 26.00 -14.71 9.81
N SER A 308 26.32 -15.95 9.43
CA SER A 308 26.41 -17.12 10.33
C SER A 308 27.59 -17.04 11.32
N ASP A 309 27.46 -16.21 12.36
CA ASP A 309 28.26 -16.27 13.60
C ASP A 309 27.53 -17.05 14.72
N ASN A 310 26.28 -17.45 14.49
CA ASN A 310 25.50 -18.34 15.35
C ASN A 310 25.38 -19.74 14.76
N ASN A 311 25.50 -20.75 15.62
CA ASN A 311 25.71 -22.16 15.27
C ASN A 311 24.43 -22.91 14.78
N ASP A 312 23.37 -22.19 14.40
CA ASP A 312 22.07 -22.74 13.99
C ASP A 312 21.96 -22.88 12.47
N ASN A 313 22.66 -23.87 11.92
CA ASN A 313 22.70 -24.18 10.47
C ASN A 313 21.36 -24.59 9.83
N ARG A 314 20.22 -24.55 10.56
CA ARG A 314 18.94 -25.14 10.13
C ARG A 314 18.07 -24.24 9.24
N ASP A 315 18.45 -22.99 9.00
CA ASP A 315 17.59 -21.97 8.35
C ASP A 315 18.22 -21.32 7.09
N LEU A 316 19.20 -22.00 6.47
CA LEU A 316 19.94 -21.54 5.28
C LEU A 316 19.21 -21.83 3.95
N LEU A 317 18.66 -23.03 3.82
CA LEU A 317 17.88 -23.46 2.66
C LEU A 317 16.51 -22.79 2.70
N HIS A 318 16.26 -21.88 1.76
CA HIS A 318 15.00 -21.15 1.70
C HIS A 318 13.88 -21.97 1.05
N LEU A 319 14.16 -22.72 -0.02
CA LEU A 319 13.13 -23.45 -0.78
C LEU A 319 13.73 -24.62 -1.57
N THR A 320 13.01 -25.73 -1.68
CA THR A 320 13.29 -26.81 -2.65
C THR A 320 12.11 -26.93 -3.62
N ILE A 321 12.42 -27.12 -4.90
CA ILE A 321 11.47 -27.28 -5.99
C ILE A 321 11.71 -28.64 -6.64
N ASP A 322 10.77 -29.56 -6.48
CA ASP A 322 10.86 -30.88 -7.12
C ASP A 322 10.40 -30.81 -8.59
N LEU A 323 11.18 -31.44 -9.48
CA LEU A 323 10.93 -31.50 -10.92
C LEU A 323 10.81 -32.95 -11.40
N SER A 324 10.12 -33.13 -12.53
CA SER A 324 9.95 -34.45 -13.17
C SER A 324 11.25 -35.05 -13.74
N LYS A 325 12.27 -34.21 -13.96
CA LYS A 325 13.49 -34.51 -14.73
C LYS A 325 14.69 -33.78 -14.14
N LYS A 326 15.90 -34.20 -14.52
CA LYS A 326 17.15 -33.58 -14.05
C LYS A 326 17.26 -32.17 -14.59
N VAL A 327 17.83 -31.25 -13.80
CA VAL A 327 18.11 -29.88 -14.25
C VAL A 327 19.42 -29.88 -15.04
N ASN A 328 19.42 -29.33 -16.25
CA ASN A 328 20.63 -29.09 -17.03
C ASN A 328 21.19 -27.70 -16.74
N TRP A 329 20.33 -26.67 -16.89
CA TRP A 329 20.72 -25.27 -16.73
C TRP A 329 19.57 -24.43 -16.17
N LEU A 330 19.88 -23.27 -15.61
CA LEU A 330 18.90 -22.29 -15.16
C LEU A 330 19.40 -20.85 -15.34
N CYS A 331 18.46 -19.92 -15.47
CA CYS A 331 18.74 -18.48 -15.35
C CYS A 331 17.58 -17.76 -14.62
N THR A 332 17.86 -16.57 -14.09
CA THR A 332 16.84 -15.75 -13.40
C THR A 332 16.52 -14.52 -14.25
N ASN A 333 15.24 -14.09 -14.28
CA ASN A 333 14.80 -12.97 -15.12
C ASN A 333 14.22 -11.82 -14.28
N GLN A 334 14.60 -10.58 -14.59
CA GLN A 334 14.15 -9.35 -13.93
C GLN A 334 12.73 -8.89 -14.36
N SER A 335 11.83 -9.83 -14.67
CA SER A 335 10.43 -9.56 -15.06
C SER A 335 9.50 -9.41 -13.86
N ASP A 336 8.40 -8.64 -13.99
CA ASP A 336 7.41 -8.38 -12.92
C ASP A 336 6.78 -9.64 -12.27
N SER A 337 6.80 -10.79 -12.94
CA SER A 337 6.29 -12.07 -12.39
C SER A 337 7.35 -12.98 -11.76
N GLU A 338 8.58 -12.48 -11.56
CA GLU A 338 9.70 -13.16 -10.89
C GLU A 338 9.92 -14.60 -11.39
N ASN A 339 10.26 -14.75 -12.68
CA ASN A 339 10.40 -16.05 -13.32
C ASN A 339 11.81 -16.62 -13.12
N LEU A 340 11.88 -17.82 -12.55
CA LEU A 340 13.01 -18.73 -12.74
C LEU A 340 12.81 -19.46 -14.06
N VAL A 341 13.82 -19.47 -14.92
CA VAL A 341 13.80 -20.25 -16.16
C VAL A 341 14.65 -21.49 -15.95
N VAL A 342 14.04 -22.67 -16.08
CA VAL A 342 14.73 -23.96 -15.96
C VAL A 342 14.76 -24.69 -17.31
N CYS A 343 15.95 -25.12 -17.72
CA CYS A 343 16.16 -26.13 -18.73
C CYS A 343 16.38 -27.47 -18.03
N ASP A 344 15.45 -28.40 -18.20
CA ASP A 344 15.60 -29.79 -17.74
C ASP A 344 16.00 -30.69 -18.91
N THR A 345 16.17 -32.00 -18.68
CA THR A 345 16.45 -32.99 -19.75
C THR A 345 15.25 -33.25 -20.69
N THR A 346 14.45 -32.23 -20.99
CA THR A 346 13.40 -32.25 -22.01
C THR A 346 13.62 -31.15 -23.04
N ARG A 347 12.81 -31.19 -24.10
CA ARG A 347 12.81 -30.22 -25.22
C ARG A 347 12.04 -28.93 -24.89
N VAL A 348 11.77 -28.68 -23.60
CA VAL A 348 10.77 -27.72 -23.14
C VAL A 348 11.35 -26.90 -22.00
N VAL A 349 11.47 -25.60 -22.23
CA VAL A 349 11.99 -24.66 -21.23
C VAL A 349 10.85 -24.24 -20.31
N LYS A 350 11.10 -24.25 -19.00
CA LYS A 350 10.08 -24.07 -17.97
C LYS A 350 10.28 -22.76 -17.20
N PRO A 351 9.67 -21.64 -17.65
CA PRO A 351 9.49 -20.47 -16.79
C PRO A 351 8.53 -20.81 -15.64
N GLN A 352 9.09 -20.85 -14.44
CA GLN A 352 8.38 -21.10 -13.19
C GLN A 352 8.26 -19.77 -12.42
N PRO A 353 7.04 -19.22 -12.24
CA PRO A 353 6.85 -17.99 -11.49
C PRO A 353 7.12 -18.25 -10.00
N LEU A 354 8.26 -17.80 -9.51
CA LEU A 354 8.67 -17.99 -8.12
C LEU A 354 7.76 -17.23 -7.14
N PHE A 355 7.07 -16.19 -7.62
CA PHE A 355 6.05 -15.45 -6.88
C PHE A 355 5.03 -16.34 -6.16
N HIS A 356 4.63 -17.47 -6.76
CA HIS A 356 3.67 -18.39 -6.14
C HIS A 356 4.30 -19.34 -5.11
N LEU A 357 5.62 -19.56 -5.20
CA LEU A 357 6.34 -20.59 -4.45
C LEU A 357 6.98 -20.03 -3.16
N PHE A 358 7.56 -18.82 -3.23
CA PHE A 358 7.89 -18.03 -2.04
C PHE A 358 6.63 -17.70 -1.23
N PHE A 359 5.48 -17.53 -1.91
CA PHE A 359 4.19 -17.33 -1.27
C PHE A 359 3.69 -18.58 -0.51
N LEU A 360 3.79 -19.77 -1.10
CA LEU A 360 3.36 -21.02 -0.46
C LEU A 360 4.17 -21.37 0.79
N LEU A 361 5.47 -21.06 0.83
CA LEU A 361 6.30 -21.34 2.01
C LEU A 361 6.10 -20.34 3.16
N LEU A 362 5.69 -19.10 2.85
CA LEU A 362 5.25 -18.16 3.88
C LEU A 362 3.97 -18.66 4.58
N ILE A 363 3.09 -19.38 3.88
CA ILE A 363 1.91 -20.02 4.48
C ILE A 363 2.31 -21.24 5.33
N ALA A 364 3.33 -22.01 4.93
CA ALA A 364 3.78 -23.17 5.70
C ALA A 364 4.36 -22.82 7.09
N THR A 365 4.74 -21.56 7.31
CA THR A 365 5.24 -21.02 8.59
C THR A 365 4.26 -20.06 9.28
N VAL A 366 3.11 -19.75 8.67
CA VAL A 366 2.07 -18.87 9.22
C VAL A 366 0.72 -19.55 9.15
N SER A 367 0.25 -20.03 10.31
CA SER A 367 -1.11 -20.53 10.45
C SER A 367 -2.16 -19.47 10.11
N SER A 368 -3.17 -19.88 9.34
CA SER A 368 -4.49 -19.26 9.20
C SER A 368 -4.64 -17.85 8.58
N SER A 369 -3.63 -17.25 7.96
CA SER A 369 -3.84 -16.01 7.16
C SER A 369 -2.94 -15.89 5.93
N SER A 370 -3.53 -15.47 4.80
CA SER A 370 -2.75 -15.05 3.64
C SER A 370 -1.97 -13.77 3.97
N PRO A 371 -0.66 -13.70 3.68
CA PRO A 371 0.16 -12.53 4.00
C PRO A 371 -0.18 -11.31 3.14
N LEU A 372 0.06 -10.13 3.71
CA LEU A 372 -0.01 -8.86 3.00
C LEU A 372 1.09 -8.75 1.91
N ASP A 373 0.78 -8.10 0.78
CA ASP A 373 1.73 -7.74 -0.27
C ASP A 373 3.06 -7.19 0.31
N PRO A 374 4.24 -7.74 -0.06
CA PRO A 374 5.52 -7.37 0.55
C PRO A 374 5.91 -5.89 0.39
N LYS A 375 5.49 -5.22 -0.70
CA LYS A 375 5.74 -3.79 -0.93
C LYS A 375 4.88 -2.95 0.02
N GLN A 376 3.65 -3.40 0.29
CA GLN A 376 2.75 -2.78 1.26
C GLN A 376 3.22 -3.03 2.70
N LEU A 377 3.65 -4.26 3.02
CA LEU A 377 4.22 -4.60 4.32
C LEU A 377 5.47 -3.77 4.64
N LYS A 378 6.40 -3.60 3.69
CA LYS A 378 7.59 -2.74 3.84
C LYS A 378 7.23 -1.26 4.05
N ALA A 379 6.11 -0.79 3.49
CA ALA A 379 5.61 0.57 3.68
C ALA A 379 4.95 0.77 5.07
N LEU A 380 4.16 -0.22 5.52
CA LEU A 380 3.39 -0.15 6.76
C LEU A 380 4.18 -0.46 8.02
N LYS A 381 5.35 -1.12 7.93
CA LYS A 381 6.29 -1.27 9.06
C LYS A 381 6.69 0.06 9.74
N ILE A 382 6.54 1.18 9.05
CA ILE A 382 6.75 2.55 9.60
C ILE A 382 5.58 2.99 10.49
N LEU A 383 4.36 2.49 10.23
CA LEU A 383 3.13 2.84 10.95
C LEU A 383 2.75 1.83 12.03
N THR A 384 3.07 0.55 11.83
CA THR A 384 2.73 -0.55 12.75
C THR A 384 3.95 -1.40 13.08
N ALA A 385 4.26 -1.53 14.37
CA ALA A 385 5.33 -2.41 14.87
C ALA A 385 5.00 -3.91 14.81
N THR A 386 3.84 -4.29 14.28
CA THR A 386 3.33 -5.67 14.26
C THR A 386 3.87 -6.46 13.08
N LYS A 387 4.03 -7.79 13.27
CA LYS A 387 4.54 -8.69 12.21
C LYS A 387 3.56 -8.84 11.03
N ASP A 388 2.25 -8.77 11.30
CA ASP A 388 1.19 -8.73 10.30
C ASP A 388 0.21 -7.58 10.63
N PRO A 389 0.04 -6.57 9.75
CA PRO A 389 -0.93 -5.49 9.95
C PRO A 389 -2.40 -5.92 9.73
N CYS A 390 -2.65 -7.03 9.02
CA CYS A 390 -3.99 -7.49 8.65
C CYS A 390 -4.65 -8.43 9.67
N ASN A 391 -3.91 -8.92 10.67
CA ASN A 391 -4.33 -10.04 11.52
C ASN A 391 -4.61 -9.64 12.99
N ASN A 392 -4.75 -8.34 13.26
CA ASN A 392 -4.82 -7.81 14.62
C ASN A 392 -6.27 -7.62 15.12
N HIS A 393 -6.68 -8.48 16.04
CA HIS A 393 -7.80 -8.23 16.97
C HIS A 393 -7.41 -7.32 18.17
N THR A 394 -6.32 -6.54 18.05
CA THR A 394 -5.77 -5.74 19.17
C THR A 394 -6.16 -4.26 19.07
N ASN A 395 -7.11 -3.84 19.90
CA ASN A 395 -7.64 -2.48 20.02
C ASN A 395 -6.66 -1.44 20.65
N HIS A 396 -5.35 -1.60 20.46
CA HIS A 396 -4.31 -0.83 21.16
C HIS A 396 -3.29 -0.15 20.24
N SER A 397 -3.73 0.33 19.08
CA SER A 397 -2.95 1.33 18.32
C SER A 397 -3.85 2.34 17.62
N SER A 398 -3.34 3.56 17.46
CA SER A 398 -3.97 4.70 16.77
C SER A 398 -4.22 4.48 15.26
N THR A 399 -4.14 3.25 14.76
CA THR A 399 -4.30 2.91 13.34
C THR A 399 -5.08 1.59 13.20
N THR A 400 -6.13 1.58 12.39
CA THR A 400 -6.89 0.39 11.99
C THR A 400 -6.65 0.11 10.51
N ILE A 401 -6.36 -1.14 10.17
CA ILE A 401 -6.04 -1.57 8.80
C ILE A 401 -7.00 -2.68 8.43
N THR A 402 -7.67 -2.57 7.28
CA THR A 402 -8.43 -3.69 6.70
C THR A 402 -7.79 -4.11 5.40
N CYS A 403 -7.81 -5.42 5.15
CA CYS A 403 -7.24 -6.03 3.97
C CYS A 403 -8.33 -6.82 3.23
N ASP A 404 -8.15 -7.08 1.94
CA ASP A 404 -9.00 -8.03 1.22
C ASP A 404 -8.65 -9.49 1.58
N ASP A 405 -9.53 -10.42 1.22
CA ASP A 405 -9.28 -11.87 1.29
C ASP A 405 -8.70 -12.41 -0.03
N ALA A 406 -8.00 -11.56 -0.79
CA ALA A 406 -7.39 -11.97 -2.05
C ALA A 406 -6.30 -13.02 -1.81
N SER A 407 -6.28 -14.05 -2.64
CA SER A 407 -5.17 -14.99 -2.77
C SER A 407 -4.43 -14.73 -4.09
N PRO A 408 -3.08 -14.78 -4.14
CA PRO A 408 -2.18 -15.11 -3.04
C PRO A 408 -2.10 -14.05 -1.92
N PHE A 409 -1.70 -12.82 -2.23
CA PHE A 409 -1.45 -11.80 -1.21
C PHE A 409 -2.69 -10.97 -0.90
N ARG A 410 -2.96 -10.76 0.38
CA ARG A 410 -3.88 -9.72 0.85
C ARG A 410 -3.33 -8.35 0.48
N ARG A 411 -4.23 -7.40 0.22
CA ARG A 411 -3.91 -6.00 -0.06
C ARG A 411 -4.67 -5.11 0.92
N VAL A 412 -4.05 -4.02 1.37
CA VAL A 412 -4.78 -3.06 2.22
C VAL A 412 -5.85 -2.35 1.40
N THR A 413 -7.08 -2.45 1.86
CA THR A 413 -8.30 -1.87 1.28
C THR A 413 -8.76 -0.64 2.03
N SER A 414 -8.60 -0.61 3.37
CA SER A 414 -8.89 0.56 4.22
C SER A 414 -7.75 0.83 5.19
N LEU A 415 -7.48 2.11 5.40
CA LEU A 415 -6.50 2.63 6.35
C LEU A 415 -7.16 3.73 7.16
N SER A 416 -7.32 3.52 8.47
CA SER A 416 -7.92 4.47 9.40
C SER A 416 -6.92 4.90 10.46
N PHE A 417 -6.82 6.19 10.74
CA PHE A 417 -6.04 6.73 11.85
C PHE A 417 -6.97 7.37 12.88
N ALA A 418 -6.75 7.07 14.16
CA ALA A 418 -7.56 7.55 15.27
C ALA A 418 -6.67 8.06 16.40
N SER A 419 -6.89 9.29 16.89
CA SER A 419 -6.15 9.88 18.02
C SER A 419 -4.62 9.86 17.79
N CYS A 420 -4.19 10.48 16.68
CA CYS A 420 -2.77 10.54 16.30
C CYS A 420 -1.93 11.37 17.28
N SER A 421 -0.74 10.89 17.63
CA SER A 421 0.27 11.68 18.34
C SER A 421 0.88 12.78 17.46
N SER A 422 1.55 13.75 18.09
CA SER A 422 2.36 14.79 17.41
C SER A 422 3.60 14.24 16.68
N SER A 423 4.02 13.01 16.99
CA SER A 423 5.17 12.33 16.37
C SER A 423 4.81 11.58 15.08
N LEU A 424 3.53 11.30 14.82
CA LEU A 424 3.10 10.58 13.63
C LEU A 424 3.10 11.52 12.40
N SER A 425 4.12 11.39 11.55
CA SER A 425 4.10 11.95 10.20
C SER A 425 3.83 10.82 9.20
N LEU A 426 2.91 11.02 8.25
CA LEU A 426 2.73 10.10 7.12
C LEU A 426 3.72 10.45 6.01
N PRO A 427 4.74 9.62 5.73
CA PRO A 427 5.62 9.86 4.59
C PRO A 427 4.85 9.64 3.29
N SER A 428 5.07 10.48 2.28
CA SER A 428 4.60 10.22 0.92
C SER A 428 5.08 8.86 0.36
N LYS A 429 6.23 8.38 0.87
CA LYS A 429 6.80 7.05 0.60
C LYS A 429 5.92 5.90 1.09
N THR A 430 5.02 6.12 2.06
CA THR A 430 4.17 5.06 2.66
C THR A 430 2.85 4.86 1.91
N LEU A 431 2.25 5.92 1.36
CA LEU A 431 1.01 5.79 0.56
C LEU A 431 1.27 5.40 -0.90
N LYS A 432 2.46 5.68 -1.45
CA LYS A 432 2.79 5.36 -2.85
C LYS A 432 2.67 3.84 -3.18
N PRO A 433 3.12 2.90 -2.33
CA PRO A 433 2.91 1.45 -2.54
C PRO A 433 1.45 0.98 -2.39
N LEU A 434 0.57 1.81 -1.80
CA LEU A 434 -0.85 1.52 -1.62
C LEU A 434 -1.73 2.10 -2.76
N SER A 435 -1.11 2.76 -3.75
CA SER A 435 -1.80 3.60 -4.75
C SER A 435 -2.79 2.87 -5.66
N THR A 436 -2.73 1.53 -5.72
CA THR A 436 -3.54 0.68 -6.59
C THR A 436 -4.54 -0.21 -5.84
N SER A 437 -4.45 -0.31 -4.50
CA SER A 437 -5.35 -1.15 -3.69
C SER A 437 -6.17 -0.38 -2.66
N LEU A 438 -5.69 0.77 -2.17
CA LEU A 438 -6.39 1.47 -1.10
C LEU A 438 -7.69 2.08 -1.63
N LEU A 439 -8.82 1.60 -1.13
CA LEU A 439 -10.16 2.06 -1.48
C LEU A 439 -10.68 3.08 -0.48
N SER A 440 -10.28 2.99 0.79
CA SER A 440 -10.75 3.85 1.87
C SER A 440 -9.60 4.40 2.71
N LEU A 441 -9.67 5.69 3.03
CA LEU A 441 -8.71 6.39 3.88
C LEU A 441 -9.45 7.30 4.86
N SER A 442 -9.26 7.08 6.17
CA SER A 442 -9.96 7.84 7.22
C SER A 442 -9.01 8.40 8.28
N PHE A 443 -9.33 9.60 8.77
CA PHE A 443 -8.63 10.27 9.87
C PHE A 443 -9.65 10.75 10.90
N LEU A 444 -9.44 10.40 12.17
CA LEU A 444 -10.32 10.72 13.30
C LEU A 444 -9.48 11.32 14.43
N ASN A 445 -9.79 12.55 14.84
CA ASN A 445 -9.10 13.24 15.94
C ASN A 445 -7.56 13.30 15.75
N CYS A 446 -7.09 13.61 14.54
CA CYS A 446 -5.67 13.76 14.20
C CYS A 446 -5.33 15.23 13.84
N PRO A 447 -5.34 16.16 14.82
CA PRO A 447 -5.21 17.60 14.57
C PRO A 447 -3.78 18.05 14.20
N SER A 448 -2.76 17.30 14.62
CA SER A 448 -1.34 17.60 14.40
C SER A 448 -0.76 17.04 13.10
N LEU A 449 -1.50 16.15 12.42
CA LEU A 449 -1.06 15.52 11.18
C LEU A 449 -1.21 16.50 10.00
N SER A 450 -0.31 16.42 9.01
CA SER A 450 -0.44 17.17 7.75
C SER A 450 -1.20 16.38 6.66
N PRO A 451 -1.98 17.05 5.78
CA PRO A 451 -2.67 16.37 4.68
C PRO A 451 -1.72 15.62 3.73
N PRO A 452 -1.97 14.34 3.40
CA PRO A 452 -1.08 13.56 2.54
C PRO A 452 -0.87 14.13 1.13
N LYS A 453 0.35 14.56 0.78
CA LYS A 453 0.67 15.19 -0.52
C LYS A 453 0.37 14.30 -1.74
N HIS A 454 0.47 12.98 -1.59
CA HIS A 454 0.12 11.98 -2.60
C HIS A 454 -1.06 11.14 -2.11
N LEU A 455 -2.06 10.98 -2.98
CA LEU A 455 -3.29 10.25 -2.71
C LEU A 455 -3.39 9.05 -3.68
N PRO A 456 -3.80 7.86 -3.22
CA PRO A 456 -4.05 6.69 -4.07
C PRO A 456 -5.06 6.97 -5.19
N ILE A 457 -4.76 6.49 -6.40
CA ILE A 457 -5.63 6.62 -7.58
C ILE A 457 -6.85 5.69 -7.46
N SER A 458 -6.70 4.58 -6.72
CA SER A 458 -7.74 3.61 -6.39
C SER A 458 -8.79 4.12 -5.39
N LEU A 459 -8.59 5.27 -4.74
CA LEU A 459 -9.45 5.70 -3.63
C LEU A 459 -10.92 5.87 -4.07
N ARG A 460 -11.84 5.42 -3.21
CA ARG A 460 -13.31 5.49 -3.36
C ARG A 460 -13.98 6.15 -2.16
N SER A 461 -13.39 6.05 -0.97
CA SER A 461 -13.85 6.70 0.25
C SER A 461 -12.73 7.54 0.88
N PHE A 462 -13.03 8.79 1.23
CA PHE A 462 -12.15 9.65 2.02
C PHE A 462 -12.91 10.25 3.21
N SER A 463 -12.35 10.13 4.41
CA SER A 463 -12.95 10.66 5.64
C SER A 463 -11.95 11.46 6.48
N ALA A 464 -12.35 12.65 6.92
CA ALA A 464 -11.57 13.50 7.82
C ALA A 464 -12.48 14.11 8.90
N VAL A 465 -12.36 13.61 10.13
CA VAL A 465 -13.14 14.03 11.29
C VAL A 465 -12.19 14.67 12.31
N SER A 466 -12.44 15.92 12.70
CA SER A 466 -11.69 16.66 13.73
C SER A 466 -10.16 16.63 13.54
N SER A 467 -9.69 16.65 12.29
CA SER A 467 -8.28 16.41 11.91
C SER A 467 -7.67 17.59 11.14
N PHE A 468 -6.35 17.60 10.95
CA PHE A 468 -5.59 18.60 10.15
C PHE A 468 -5.61 20.07 10.65
N HIS A 469 -6.11 20.34 11.86
CA HIS A 469 -6.24 21.68 12.44
C HIS A 469 -4.95 22.52 12.43
N ARG A 470 -3.78 21.93 12.76
CA ARG A 470 -2.49 22.67 12.79
C ARG A 470 -2.01 23.16 11.42
N HIS A 471 -2.62 22.72 10.33
CA HIS A 471 -2.23 23.07 8.96
C HIS A 471 -3.32 23.89 8.22
N HIS A 472 -4.16 24.61 8.96
CA HIS A 472 -5.30 25.38 8.44
C HIS A 472 -6.35 24.52 7.71
N GLY A 473 -6.43 23.22 8.05
CA GLY A 473 -7.43 22.30 7.51
C GLY A 473 -7.09 21.75 6.12
N LEU A 474 -8.09 21.70 5.23
CA LEU A 474 -7.98 21.16 3.88
C LEU A 474 -8.29 22.23 2.84
N SER A 475 -7.59 22.26 1.71
CA SER A 475 -7.93 23.17 0.60
C SER A 475 -8.92 22.51 -0.38
N GLY A 476 -9.78 23.31 -1.00
CA GLY A 476 -10.69 22.82 -2.04
C GLY A 476 -9.94 22.19 -3.22
N VAL A 477 -8.77 22.75 -3.57
CA VAL A 477 -7.87 22.22 -4.61
C VAL A 477 -7.29 20.86 -4.23
N TYR A 478 -6.98 20.63 -2.95
CA TYR A 478 -6.54 19.32 -2.46
C TYR A 478 -7.65 18.27 -2.63
N LEU A 479 -8.88 18.60 -2.23
CA LEU A 479 -10.04 17.71 -2.36
C LEU A 479 -10.39 17.45 -3.83
N ALA A 480 -10.29 18.45 -4.71
CA ALA A 480 -10.58 18.33 -6.14
C ALA A 480 -9.69 17.30 -6.89
N ARG A 481 -8.58 16.85 -6.29
CA ARG A 481 -7.71 15.77 -6.81
C ARG A 481 -8.31 14.37 -6.59
N LEU A 482 -9.32 14.23 -5.74
CA LEU A 482 -9.98 12.97 -5.38
C LEU A 482 -11.11 12.61 -6.38
N VAL A 483 -10.76 12.56 -7.66
CA VAL A 483 -11.69 12.45 -8.81
C VAL A 483 -12.58 11.20 -8.75
N ASN A 484 -12.06 10.08 -8.24
CA ASN A 484 -12.70 8.76 -8.28
C ASN A 484 -13.58 8.43 -7.04
N LEU A 485 -13.82 9.37 -6.13
CA LEU A 485 -14.60 9.10 -4.92
C LEU A 485 -16.08 8.77 -5.20
N THR A 486 -16.60 7.82 -4.43
CA THR A 486 -18.03 7.57 -4.23
C THR A 486 -18.53 8.17 -2.91
N HIS A 487 -17.68 8.18 -1.88
CA HIS A 487 -18.00 8.75 -0.56
C HIS A 487 -16.95 9.79 -0.12
N LEU A 488 -17.42 10.97 0.28
CA LEU A 488 -16.61 12.00 0.93
C LEU A 488 -17.23 12.37 2.28
N SER A 489 -16.43 12.33 3.35
CA SER A 489 -16.84 12.80 4.67
C SER A 489 -15.81 13.76 5.26
N ILE A 490 -16.24 14.97 5.57
CA ILE A 490 -15.45 16.01 6.23
C ILE A 490 -16.32 16.56 7.36
N PHE A 491 -15.85 16.44 8.60
CA PHE A 491 -16.59 16.88 9.78
C PHE A 491 -15.66 17.60 10.76
N SER A 492 -16.00 18.83 11.13
CA SER A 492 -15.17 19.66 12.02
C SER A 492 -13.72 19.79 11.53
N VAL A 493 -13.55 20.08 10.23
CA VAL A 493 -12.26 20.37 9.59
C VAL A 493 -12.46 21.57 8.68
N PRO A 494 -11.75 22.69 8.88
CA PRO A 494 -11.86 23.86 8.00
C PRO A 494 -11.54 23.50 6.54
N VAL A 495 -12.38 23.93 5.60
CA VAL A 495 -12.16 23.76 4.16
C VAL A 495 -11.99 25.11 3.48
N SER A 496 -10.75 25.44 3.12
CA SER A 496 -10.41 26.66 2.38
C SER A 496 -10.70 26.47 0.89
N ALA A 497 -11.87 26.94 0.44
CA ALA A 497 -12.31 26.92 -0.94
C ALA A 497 -13.20 28.14 -1.25
N SER A 498 -13.22 28.62 -2.50
CA SER A 498 -14.14 29.69 -2.94
C SER A 498 -15.60 29.22 -3.10
N GLY A 499 -15.86 27.91 -2.98
CA GLY A 499 -17.19 27.33 -2.91
C GLY A 499 -17.21 25.83 -3.16
N LEU A 500 -18.36 25.21 -2.89
CA LEU A 500 -18.57 23.76 -3.06
C LEU A 500 -18.26 23.25 -4.48
N TYR A 501 -18.42 24.09 -5.50
CA TYR A 501 -18.12 23.76 -6.90
C TYR A 501 -16.64 23.45 -7.13
N VAL A 502 -15.71 24.03 -6.36
CA VAL A 502 -14.27 23.72 -6.46
C VAL A 502 -14.01 22.31 -5.94
N VAL A 503 -14.69 21.91 -4.88
CA VAL A 503 -14.54 20.59 -4.24
C VAL A 503 -15.13 19.49 -5.13
N LEU A 504 -16.40 19.65 -5.54
CA LEU A 504 -17.15 18.59 -6.21
C LEU A 504 -17.04 18.60 -7.75
N GLY A 505 -16.51 19.66 -8.37
CA GLY A 505 -16.60 19.87 -9.83
C GLY A 505 -16.05 18.73 -10.69
N ASN A 506 -15.04 18.01 -10.20
CA ASN A 506 -14.44 16.86 -10.89
C ASN A 506 -14.95 15.48 -10.41
N MET A 507 -15.75 15.42 -9.34
CA MET A 507 -16.15 14.16 -8.68
C MET A 507 -17.38 13.53 -9.34
N ARG A 508 -17.23 12.95 -10.54
CA ARG A 508 -18.35 12.41 -11.33
C ARG A 508 -19.05 11.19 -10.73
N ASN A 509 -18.34 10.40 -9.92
CA ASN A 509 -18.83 9.13 -9.38
C ASN A 509 -19.39 9.25 -7.95
N ILE A 510 -19.51 10.46 -7.41
CA ILE A 510 -19.84 10.67 -6.00
C ILE A 510 -21.33 10.47 -5.71
N THR A 511 -21.62 9.62 -4.72
CA THR A 511 -22.98 9.22 -4.32
C THR A 511 -23.33 9.68 -2.91
N SER A 512 -22.33 10.04 -2.09
CA SER A 512 -22.51 10.56 -0.73
C SER A 512 -21.48 11.65 -0.42
N VAL A 513 -21.97 12.81 -0.01
CA VAL A 513 -21.16 13.96 0.41
C VAL A 513 -21.61 14.42 1.79
N THR A 514 -20.67 14.38 2.75
CA THR A 514 -20.76 15.09 4.02
C THR A 514 -19.62 16.09 4.09
N ILE A 515 -19.94 17.39 4.18
CA ILE A 515 -18.99 18.46 4.49
C ILE A 515 -19.66 19.35 5.53
N SER A 516 -19.51 19.02 6.81
CA SER A 516 -20.20 19.69 7.92
C SER A 516 -19.22 20.32 8.91
N SER A 517 -19.59 21.46 9.49
CA SER A 517 -18.74 22.20 10.44
C SER A 517 -17.37 22.56 9.84
N ALA A 518 -17.35 22.96 8.55
CA ALA A 518 -16.14 23.11 7.75
C ALA A 518 -15.84 24.55 7.34
N ASN A 519 -16.61 25.53 7.81
CA ASN A 519 -16.54 26.95 7.43
C ASN A 519 -16.59 27.19 5.91
N LEU A 520 -17.25 26.30 5.15
CA LEU A 520 -17.27 26.37 3.68
C LEU A 520 -18.14 27.54 3.18
N PRO A 521 -17.58 28.52 2.43
CA PRO A 521 -18.35 29.65 1.89
C PRO A 521 -18.95 29.34 0.51
N GLY A 522 -19.65 30.33 -0.03
CA GLY A 522 -20.17 30.32 -1.39
C GLY A 522 -21.65 29.96 -1.48
N LYS A 523 -22.06 29.43 -2.63
CA LYS A 523 -23.45 29.09 -2.95
C LYS A 523 -23.53 27.62 -3.38
N ILE A 524 -24.71 27.01 -3.19
CA ILE A 524 -25.00 25.69 -3.77
C ILE A 524 -24.81 25.77 -5.31
N PRO A 525 -24.17 24.78 -5.97
CA PRO A 525 -23.95 24.76 -7.42
C PRO A 525 -25.24 24.93 -8.25
N LYS A 526 -25.10 25.34 -9.52
CA LYS A 526 -26.24 25.39 -10.46
C LYS A 526 -26.71 24.00 -10.89
N ALA A 527 -25.83 23.02 -10.91
CA ALA A 527 -26.13 21.61 -11.17
C ALA A 527 -25.11 20.75 -10.41
N PHE A 528 -25.50 19.51 -10.13
CA PHE A 528 -24.60 18.46 -9.68
C PHE A 528 -24.38 17.49 -10.85
N HIS A 529 -23.17 16.95 -11.00
CA HIS A 529 -22.79 16.10 -12.15
C HIS A 529 -22.88 14.58 -11.83
N SER A 530 -23.53 14.21 -10.73
CA SER A 530 -23.38 12.91 -10.08
C SER A 530 -24.69 12.49 -9.39
N ASN A 531 -25.03 11.19 -9.41
CA ASN A 531 -26.24 10.66 -8.73
C ASN A 531 -26.02 10.60 -7.21
N LEU A 532 -26.18 11.76 -6.57
CA LEU A 532 -26.09 11.93 -5.12
C LEU A 532 -27.32 11.33 -4.43
N THR A 533 -27.05 10.43 -3.49
CA THR A 533 -28.05 9.76 -2.63
C THR A 533 -28.08 10.32 -1.22
N TYR A 534 -26.99 10.94 -0.76
CA TYR A 534 -26.86 11.56 0.56
C TYR A 534 -26.07 12.87 0.44
N ILE A 535 -26.64 13.97 0.92
CA ILE A 535 -26.00 15.29 1.00
C ILE A 535 -26.15 15.82 2.42
N ASP A 536 -25.03 16.08 3.08
CA ASP A 536 -24.95 16.86 4.32
C ASP A 536 -23.93 17.99 4.15
N LEU A 537 -24.42 19.22 4.18
CA LEU A 537 -23.63 20.45 4.13
C LEU A 537 -23.89 21.32 5.37
N SER A 538 -24.33 20.69 6.46
CA SER A 538 -24.79 21.38 7.66
C SER A 538 -23.68 22.18 8.36
N ASN A 539 -24.06 23.22 9.11
CA ASN A 539 -23.14 24.01 9.93
C ASN A 539 -21.98 24.61 9.11
N ASN A 540 -22.31 25.33 8.04
CA ASN A 540 -21.35 26.06 7.20
C ASN A 540 -21.83 27.50 6.97
N ILE A 541 -21.12 28.25 6.13
CA ILE A 541 -21.43 29.63 5.76
C ILE A 541 -21.92 29.72 4.30
N LEU A 542 -22.71 28.73 3.85
CA LEU A 542 -23.32 28.74 2.53
C LEU A 542 -24.44 29.78 2.45
N THR A 543 -24.59 30.40 1.27
CA THR A 543 -25.48 31.55 1.05
C THR A 543 -26.31 31.41 -0.23
N GLY A 544 -27.36 32.23 -0.32
CA GLY A 544 -28.24 32.33 -1.50
C GLY A 544 -29.29 31.22 -1.58
N PRO A 545 -30.03 31.14 -2.69
CA PRO A 545 -31.20 30.27 -2.78
C PRO A 545 -30.87 28.82 -3.08
N LEU A 546 -31.67 27.93 -2.47
CA LEU A 546 -31.77 26.53 -2.90
C LEU A 546 -32.41 26.52 -4.29
N ARG A 547 -31.62 26.22 -5.32
CA ARG A 547 -32.11 26.25 -6.71
C ARG A 547 -32.96 25.01 -7.03
N PRO A 548 -33.96 25.12 -7.92
CA PRO A 548 -34.76 23.98 -8.38
C PRO A 548 -33.94 22.82 -8.97
N SER A 549 -32.71 23.06 -9.43
CA SER A 549 -31.83 22.00 -9.93
C SER A 549 -31.39 20.97 -8.89
N ILE A 550 -31.58 21.22 -7.58
CA ILE A 550 -31.42 20.18 -6.55
C ILE A 550 -32.43 19.03 -6.75
N THR A 551 -33.59 19.31 -7.36
CA THR A 551 -34.69 18.34 -7.52
C THR A 551 -34.47 17.37 -8.69
N LEU A 552 -33.40 17.59 -9.49
CA LEU A 552 -32.93 16.66 -10.52
C LEU A 552 -32.22 15.43 -9.93
N LEU A 553 -31.89 15.44 -8.63
CA LEU A 553 -31.26 14.32 -7.92
C LEU A 553 -32.31 13.29 -7.48
N THR A 554 -32.97 12.63 -8.42
CA THR A 554 -34.10 11.72 -8.13
C THR A 554 -33.77 10.57 -7.17
N ASP A 555 -32.50 10.18 -7.07
CA ASP A 555 -32.00 9.13 -6.17
C ASP A 555 -31.71 9.62 -4.73
N LEU A 556 -31.94 10.91 -4.43
CA LEU A 556 -31.60 11.54 -3.16
C LEU A 556 -32.50 11.05 -2.01
N LYS A 557 -31.88 10.47 -0.98
CA LYS A 557 -32.54 9.89 0.20
C LYS A 557 -32.40 10.77 1.44
N SER A 558 -31.38 11.62 1.50
CA SER A 558 -31.15 12.54 2.62
C SER A 558 -30.55 13.85 2.13
N LEU A 559 -31.15 14.97 2.54
CA LEU A 559 -30.69 16.32 2.29
C LEU A 559 -30.66 17.12 3.60
N ASN A 560 -29.47 17.33 4.14
CA ASN A 560 -29.22 18.18 5.31
C ASN A 560 -28.44 19.44 4.90
N LEU A 561 -29.11 20.59 4.95
CA LEU A 561 -28.54 21.91 4.67
C LEU A 561 -28.64 22.84 5.90
N SER A 562 -28.91 22.27 7.08
CA SER A 562 -29.18 23.03 8.29
C SER A 562 -28.01 23.89 8.75
N ARG A 563 -28.26 24.93 9.55
CA ARG A 563 -27.25 25.83 10.13
C ARG A 563 -26.36 26.44 9.03
N ASN A 564 -26.98 27.18 8.13
CA ASN A 564 -26.33 27.92 7.04
C ASN A 564 -26.97 29.32 6.92
N SER A 565 -26.61 30.08 5.87
CA SER A 565 -27.24 31.37 5.53
C SER A 565 -27.96 31.31 4.17
N LEU A 566 -28.57 30.17 3.84
CA LEU A 566 -29.39 30.01 2.65
C LEU A 566 -30.69 30.81 2.79
N SER A 567 -31.22 31.32 1.67
CA SER A 567 -32.34 32.28 1.68
C SER A 567 -33.32 32.11 0.51
N GLY A 568 -34.42 32.85 0.52
CA GLY A 568 -35.46 32.74 -0.51
C GLY A 568 -36.40 31.55 -0.25
N GLU A 569 -37.18 31.15 -1.25
CA GLU A 569 -38.21 30.12 -1.08
C GLU A 569 -37.67 28.69 -1.20
N ILE A 570 -38.36 27.74 -0.55
CA ILE A 570 -38.17 26.31 -0.83
C ILE A 570 -38.74 26.03 -2.22
N PRO A 571 -37.99 25.43 -3.17
CA PRO A 571 -38.49 25.22 -4.53
C PRO A 571 -39.77 24.41 -4.59
N ASN A 572 -40.76 24.88 -5.36
CA ASN A 572 -42.01 24.15 -5.61
C ASN A 572 -41.84 22.77 -6.25
N LYS A 573 -40.64 22.44 -6.77
CA LYS A 573 -40.29 21.11 -7.30
C LYS A 573 -39.67 20.17 -6.26
N ILE A 574 -39.57 20.54 -4.99
CA ILE A 574 -38.91 19.71 -3.97
C ILE A 574 -39.57 18.33 -3.83
N GLY A 575 -40.87 18.21 -4.14
CA GLY A 575 -41.62 16.97 -4.22
C GLY A 575 -41.16 15.95 -5.29
N ASP A 576 -40.39 16.38 -6.30
CA ASP A 576 -39.86 15.49 -7.34
C ASP A 576 -38.87 14.45 -6.75
N LEU A 577 -38.31 14.73 -5.56
CA LEU A 577 -37.38 13.88 -4.81
C LEU A 577 -38.09 12.72 -4.09
N THR A 578 -38.87 11.92 -4.82
CA THR A 578 -39.79 10.91 -4.25
C THR A 578 -39.14 9.84 -3.34
N LEU A 579 -37.82 9.64 -3.42
CA LEU A 579 -37.04 8.74 -2.56
C LEU A 579 -36.50 9.39 -1.27
N LEU A 580 -36.76 10.69 -1.05
CA LEU A 580 -36.25 11.45 0.08
C LEU A 580 -36.90 11.00 1.40
N LYS A 581 -36.05 10.64 2.36
CA LYS A 581 -36.44 10.21 3.71
C LYS A 581 -36.16 11.26 4.76
N ASN A 582 -35.08 12.02 4.59
CA ASN A 582 -34.66 13.08 5.49
C ASN A 582 -34.49 14.40 4.73
N LEU A 583 -35.19 15.45 5.19
CA LEU A 583 -35.05 16.82 4.74
C LEU A 583 -34.87 17.73 5.96
N SER A 584 -33.66 18.27 6.14
CA SER A 584 -33.37 19.28 7.16
C SER A 584 -32.85 20.56 6.51
N LEU A 585 -33.64 21.63 6.64
CA LEU A 585 -33.32 22.99 6.19
C LEU A 585 -33.21 23.96 7.38
N ALA A 586 -33.17 23.44 8.61
CA ALA A 586 -33.27 24.21 9.84
C ALA A 586 -32.16 25.27 10.03
N SER A 587 -32.41 26.32 10.80
CA SER A 587 -31.46 27.40 11.08
C SER A 587 -30.87 28.00 9.80
N ASN A 588 -31.74 28.54 8.95
CA ASN A 588 -31.42 29.24 7.70
C ASN A 588 -32.27 30.52 7.60
N ARG A 589 -32.39 31.09 6.41
CA ARG A 589 -33.20 32.30 6.12
C ARG A 589 -34.24 32.03 5.03
N PHE A 590 -34.72 30.79 4.91
CA PHE A 590 -35.77 30.44 3.94
C PHE A 590 -37.09 31.15 4.28
N SER A 591 -37.82 31.59 3.26
CA SER A 591 -39.05 32.39 3.38
C SER A 591 -40.17 31.83 2.51
N GLY A 592 -41.38 32.38 2.64
CA GLY A 592 -42.55 31.93 1.90
C GLY A 592 -43.22 30.69 2.52
N PRO A 593 -44.28 30.15 1.90
CA PRO A 593 -44.99 28.99 2.41
C PRO A 593 -44.22 27.69 2.19
N VAL A 594 -44.58 26.65 2.95
CA VAL A 594 -44.13 25.27 2.66
C VAL A 594 -44.81 24.79 1.36
N PRO A 595 -44.06 24.40 0.32
CA PRO A 595 -44.65 24.01 -0.96
C PRO A 595 -45.60 22.82 -0.87
N SER A 596 -46.71 22.87 -1.62
CA SER A 596 -47.69 21.78 -1.71
C SER A 596 -47.10 20.46 -2.22
N SER A 597 -46.03 20.52 -3.02
CA SER A 597 -45.32 19.34 -3.54
C SER A 597 -44.60 18.51 -2.48
N VAL A 598 -44.37 19.04 -1.27
CA VAL A 598 -43.85 18.24 -0.14
C VAL A 598 -44.76 17.04 0.15
N SER A 599 -46.06 17.13 -0.15
CA SER A 599 -47.01 16.01 -0.09
C SER A 599 -46.64 14.79 -0.94
N SER A 600 -45.86 14.97 -2.01
CA SER A 600 -45.41 13.90 -2.91
C SER A 600 -44.25 13.07 -2.33
N LEU A 601 -43.61 13.55 -1.25
CA LEU A 601 -42.48 12.88 -0.59
C LEU A 601 -42.96 11.72 0.30
N SER A 602 -43.52 10.68 -0.33
CA SER A 602 -44.17 9.56 0.35
C SER A 602 -43.25 8.76 1.30
N GLN A 603 -41.93 8.80 1.10
CA GLN A 603 -40.94 8.14 1.95
C GLN A 603 -40.37 9.04 3.08
N LEU A 604 -40.80 10.30 3.18
CA LEU A 604 -40.24 11.25 4.14
C LEU A 604 -40.57 10.84 5.58
N THR A 605 -39.54 10.57 6.38
CA THR A 605 -39.62 10.23 7.80
C THR A 605 -39.22 11.41 8.70
N HIS A 606 -38.33 12.29 8.21
CA HIS A 606 -37.80 13.43 8.96
C HIS A 606 -37.92 14.72 8.12
N LEU A 607 -38.64 15.71 8.68
CA LEU A 607 -38.76 17.06 8.14
C LEU A 607 -38.43 18.08 9.24
N ASP A 608 -37.31 18.77 9.09
CA ASP A 608 -36.90 19.85 9.99
C ASP A 608 -36.71 21.17 9.23
N LEU A 609 -37.61 22.12 9.51
CA LEU A 609 -37.64 23.46 8.94
C LEU A 609 -37.43 24.56 10.01
N CYS A 610 -37.08 24.17 11.24
CA CYS A 610 -36.97 25.05 12.41
C CYS A 610 -36.06 26.27 12.17
N GLY A 611 -36.34 27.43 12.78
CA GLY A 611 -35.41 28.56 12.74
C GLY A 611 -35.23 29.12 11.33
N ASN A 612 -36.35 29.47 10.69
CA ASN A 612 -36.39 30.07 9.34
C ASN A 612 -37.38 31.25 9.35
N ARG A 613 -37.71 31.78 8.16
CA ARG A 613 -38.69 32.87 7.95
C ARG A 613 -39.91 32.36 7.15
N LEU A 614 -40.22 31.06 7.24
CA LEU A 614 -41.34 30.45 6.53
C LEU A 614 -42.66 31.00 7.09
N ASN A 615 -43.64 31.19 6.22
CA ASN A 615 -44.88 31.90 6.54
C ASN A 615 -46.11 31.21 5.93
N GLY A 616 -47.27 31.87 6.00
CA GLY A 616 -48.55 31.28 5.60
C GLY A 616 -49.05 30.26 6.63
N VAL A 617 -50.00 29.41 6.22
CA VAL A 617 -50.57 28.37 7.08
C VAL A 617 -49.70 27.11 7.09
N VAL A 618 -49.67 26.40 8.22
CA VAL A 618 -49.10 25.03 8.27
C VAL A 618 -49.95 24.14 7.34
N PRO A 619 -49.37 23.42 6.36
CA PRO A 619 -50.19 22.67 5.42
C PRO A 619 -50.82 21.41 6.01
N SER A 620 -52.12 21.22 5.77
CA SER A 620 -52.87 20.05 6.25
C SER A 620 -52.39 18.73 5.64
N PHE A 621 -51.79 18.72 4.45
CA PHE A 621 -51.28 17.51 3.80
C PHE A 621 -50.21 16.78 4.63
N LEU A 622 -49.50 17.47 5.54
CA LEU A 622 -48.52 16.87 6.43
C LEU A 622 -49.15 15.77 7.30
N SER A 623 -50.43 15.90 7.66
CA SER A 623 -51.20 14.87 8.39
C SER A 623 -51.43 13.58 7.59
N GLY A 624 -51.39 13.65 6.26
CA GLY A 624 -51.53 12.50 5.36
C GLY A 624 -50.23 11.75 5.09
N MET A 625 -49.07 12.29 5.51
CA MET A 625 -47.75 11.71 5.25
C MET A 625 -47.45 10.55 6.21
N LYS A 626 -47.98 9.36 5.90
CA LYS A 626 -47.93 8.14 6.75
C LYS A 626 -46.54 7.73 7.23
N SER A 627 -45.49 8.08 6.48
CA SER A 627 -44.08 7.76 6.79
C SER A 627 -43.44 8.73 7.80
N LEU A 628 -44.04 9.91 8.03
CA LEU A 628 -43.45 10.98 8.83
C LEU A 628 -43.38 10.58 10.31
N ARG A 629 -42.23 10.83 10.95
CA ARG A 629 -41.95 10.54 12.37
C ARG A 629 -41.35 11.74 13.11
N HIS A 630 -40.56 12.55 12.43
CA HIS A 630 -39.99 13.78 12.98
C HIS A 630 -40.51 14.98 12.18
N LEU A 631 -41.19 15.91 12.84
CA LEU A 631 -41.68 17.15 12.25
C LEU A 631 -41.34 18.34 13.14
N ASN A 632 -40.44 19.20 12.65
CA ASN A 632 -40.01 20.40 13.37
C ASN A 632 -40.27 21.65 12.52
N LEU A 633 -41.20 22.49 12.98
CA LEU A 633 -41.66 23.72 12.33
C LEU A 633 -41.45 24.96 13.22
N ALA A 634 -40.72 24.80 14.34
CA ALA A 634 -40.57 25.85 15.33
C ALA A 634 -39.81 27.08 14.81
N ASP A 635 -39.91 28.17 15.56
CA ASP A 635 -39.09 29.37 15.39
C ASP A 635 -39.15 29.87 13.92
N ASN A 636 -40.38 30.10 13.44
CA ASN A 636 -40.75 30.51 12.07
C ASN A 636 -41.84 31.60 12.13
N SER A 637 -42.47 31.93 11.00
CA SER A 637 -43.55 32.94 10.87
C SER A 637 -44.89 32.34 10.41
N PHE A 638 -45.17 31.06 10.73
CA PHE A 638 -46.44 30.42 10.41
C PHE A 638 -47.63 31.07 11.13
N ARG A 639 -48.81 31.01 10.51
CA ARG A 639 -50.04 31.66 10.98
C ARG A 639 -51.27 30.75 10.90
N GLY A 640 -52.31 31.10 11.65
CA GLY A 640 -53.63 30.47 11.62
C GLY A 640 -53.74 29.22 12.49
N VAL A 641 -54.71 28.36 12.21
CA VAL A 641 -55.03 27.17 13.01
C VAL A 641 -54.13 25.99 12.61
N LEU A 642 -53.49 25.34 13.59
CA LEU A 642 -52.73 24.11 13.40
C LEU A 642 -53.65 22.97 12.91
N PRO A 643 -53.43 22.39 11.72
CA PRO A 643 -54.38 21.47 11.07
C PRO A 643 -54.20 20.00 11.51
N PHE A 644 -53.72 19.76 12.73
CA PHE A 644 -53.36 18.44 13.23
C PHE A 644 -54.29 17.99 14.35
N ASN A 645 -54.55 16.68 14.40
CA ASN A 645 -55.28 16.05 15.49
C ASN A 645 -54.32 15.34 16.47
N GLU A 646 -54.83 14.97 17.64
CA GLU A 646 -54.03 14.34 18.69
C GLU A 646 -53.42 12.99 18.26
N SER A 647 -54.11 12.23 17.40
CA SER A 647 -53.61 10.94 16.88
C SER A 647 -52.38 11.13 15.97
N PHE A 648 -52.39 12.11 15.08
CA PHE A 648 -51.25 12.40 14.23
C PHE A 648 -50.02 12.83 15.05
N ILE A 649 -50.22 13.74 16.02
CA ILE A 649 -49.12 14.21 16.88
C ILE A 649 -48.53 13.06 17.70
N LYS A 650 -49.36 12.14 18.22
CA LYS A 650 -48.90 10.94 18.95
C LYS A 650 -48.17 9.90 18.08
N ASN A 651 -48.36 9.92 16.76
CA ASN A 651 -47.63 9.06 15.83
C ASN A 651 -46.25 9.60 15.44
N LEU A 652 -45.92 10.84 15.85
CA LEU A 652 -44.61 11.44 15.67
C LEU A 652 -43.72 11.10 16.88
N GLU A 653 -42.48 10.70 16.60
CA GLU A 653 -41.38 10.54 17.57
C GLU A 653 -40.88 11.91 18.07
N PHE A 654 -41.02 12.95 17.24
CA PHE A 654 -40.68 14.32 17.59
C PHE A 654 -41.60 15.31 16.87
N PHE A 655 -42.19 16.23 17.63
CA PHE A 655 -43.03 17.31 17.11
C PHE A 655 -42.72 18.62 17.83
N GLN A 656 -42.51 19.70 17.08
CA GLN A 656 -42.26 21.02 17.65
C GLN A 656 -42.75 22.15 16.74
N VAL A 657 -43.53 23.10 17.31
CA VAL A 657 -44.17 24.23 16.62
C VAL A 657 -44.07 25.57 17.35
N ARG A 658 -43.47 25.60 18.56
CA ARG A 658 -43.23 26.81 19.36
C ARG A 658 -42.56 27.93 18.55
N GLY A 659 -42.68 29.18 19.02
CA GLY A 659 -41.99 30.31 18.40
C GLY A 659 -42.62 30.82 17.10
N ASN A 660 -43.79 30.27 16.71
CA ASN A 660 -44.64 30.81 15.64
C ASN A 660 -45.74 31.67 16.26
N SER A 661 -45.50 32.97 16.44
CA SER A 661 -46.42 33.86 17.19
C SER A 661 -47.82 34.03 16.58
N GLY A 662 -47.96 33.80 15.27
CA GLY A 662 -49.26 33.85 14.57
C GLY A 662 -50.01 32.53 14.50
N LEU A 663 -49.42 31.43 15.00
CA LEU A 663 -49.96 30.08 14.93
C LEU A 663 -50.71 29.75 16.23
N CYS A 664 -51.88 29.14 16.13
CA CYS A 664 -52.68 28.74 17.28
C CYS A 664 -53.26 27.33 17.12
N TYR A 665 -53.74 26.72 18.21
CA TYR A 665 -54.37 25.39 18.19
C TYR A 665 -55.85 25.44 18.59
N ASN A 666 -56.65 24.52 18.03
CA ASN A 666 -58.04 24.37 18.46
C ASN A 666 -58.11 23.52 19.74
N ASN A 667 -58.48 24.17 20.86
CA ASN A 667 -58.70 23.55 22.18
C ASN A 667 -59.66 22.34 22.14
N THR A 668 -60.68 22.37 21.27
CA THR A 668 -61.65 21.25 21.18
C THR A 668 -61.08 20.01 20.49
N VAL A 669 -59.93 20.11 19.81
CA VAL A 669 -59.29 19.03 19.02
C VAL A 669 -57.95 18.60 19.63
N LEU A 670 -57.28 19.49 20.37
CA LEU A 670 -55.96 19.29 20.95
C LEU A 670 -55.94 19.72 22.42
N SER A 671 -55.63 18.79 23.32
CA SER A 671 -55.54 19.06 24.75
C SER A 671 -54.37 19.99 25.10
N TRP A 672 -54.59 20.95 25.99
CA TRP A 672 -53.56 21.83 26.55
C TRP A 672 -52.37 21.06 27.17
N LYS A 673 -52.60 19.81 27.61
CA LYS A 673 -51.57 18.92 28.18
C LYS A 673 -50.45 18.55 27.19
N LEU A 674 -50.64 18.78 25.88
CA LEU A 674 -49.64 18.50 24.84
C LEU A 674 -48.47 19.51 24.83
N ASN A 675 -48.56 20.61 25.60
CA ASN A 675 -47.50 21.63 25.76
C ASN A 675 -46.85 22.09 24.44
N LEU A 676 -47.68 22.51 23.48
CA LEU A 676 -47.27 22.82 22.10
C LEU A 676 -46.45 24.12 21.94
N GLY A 677 -46.33 24.94 22.99
CA GLY A 677 -45.60 26.22 22.93
C GLY A 677 -46.25 27.28 22.03
N ILE A 678 -47.55 27.16 21.76
CA ILE A 678 -48.40 28.10 21.00
C ILE A 678 -49.74 28.30 21.73
N ALA A 679 -50.42 29.41 21.49
CA ALA A 679 -51.68 29.76 22.17
C ALA A 679 -52.91 29.03 21.57
N PRO A 680 -54.00 28.83 22.33
CA PRO A 680 -55.27 28.41 21.76
C PRO A 680 -55.85 29.50 20.82
N CYS A 681 -56.61 29.07 19.81
CA CYS A 681 -57.28 29.98 18.89
C CYS A 681 -58.56 30.61 19.48
N ASP A 682 -58.88 31.81 19.02
CA ASP A 682 -60.20 32.41 19.16
C ASP A 682 -61.21 31.85 18.12
N LYS A 683 -62.44 32.38 18.12
CA LYS A 683 -63.50 31.99 17.17
C LYS A 683 -63.24 32.35 15.70
N TYR A 684 -62.19 33.14 15.40
CA TYR A 684 -61.80 33.55 14.06
C TYR A 684 -60.50 32.89 13.58
N GLY A 685 -59.88 32.03 14.41
CA GLY A 685 -58.64 31.33 14.08
C GLY A 685 -57.38 32.15 14.33
N LEU A 686 -57.45 33.17 15.20
CA LEU A 686 -56.31 33.97 15.65
C LEU A 686 -55.80 33.49 17.02
N PRO A 687 -54.49 33.59 17.31
CA PRO A 687 -53.96 33.27 18.64
C PRO A 687 -54.55 34.20 19.71
N LEU A 688 -55.07 33.62 20.80
CA LEU A 688 -55.47 34.39 21.97
C LEU A 688 -54.24 35.04 22.60
N SER A 689 -54.23 36.37 22.67
CA SER A 689 -53.19 37.13 23.36
C SER A 689 -53.16 36.78 24.84
N SER A 690 -51.96 36.65 25.41
CA SER A 690 -51.80 36.69 26.87
C SER A 690 -52.42 37.98 27.44
N PRO A 691 -52.99 37.96 28.65
CA PRO A 691 -53.50 39.18 29.29
C PRO A 691 -52.40 40.25 29.33
N PRO A 692 -52.72 41.54 29.17
CA PRO A 692 -51.72 42.59 29.21
C PRO A 692 -51.03 42.60 30.57
N GLN A 693 -49.72 42.32 30.58
CA GLN A 693 -48.88 42.74 31.69
C GLN A 693 -48.89 44.28 31.70
N LYS A 694 -48.98 44.88 32.88
CA LYS A 694 -48.82 46.34 33.03
C LYS A 694 -47.52 46.75 32.35
N GLN A 695 -47.62 47.68 31.40
CA GLN A 695 -46.46 48.42 30.92
C GLN A 695 -45.77 49.03 32.14
N LYS A 696 -44.47 48.81 32.26
CA LYS A 696 -43.60 49.86 32.75
C LYS A 696 -43.27 50.69 31.52
N GLU A 697 -43.55 51.99 31.57
CA GLU A 697 -42.95 52.92 30.63
C GLU A 697 -41.42 52.88 30.84
N GLU A 698 -40.69 52.69 29.76
CA GLU A 698 -39.29 53.11 29.65
C GLU A 698 -39.35 54.26 28.63
N GLU A 699 -39.32 55.48 29.17
CA GLU A 699 -39.29 56.72 28.38
C GLU A 699 -37.89 56.92 27.77
N GLU A 700 -37.83 57.80 26.78
CA GLU A 700 -36.67 58.04 25.92
C GLU A 700 -35.60 58.86 26.69
N GLU A 701 -34.31 58.54 26.49
CA GLU A 701 -33.21 59.41 26.95
C GLU A 701 -33.10 60.63 26.00
N GLU A 702 -33.38 61.83 26.52
CA GLU A 702 -32.82 63.10 26.04
C GLU A 702 -32.01 63.74 27.18
N ASP A 703 -30.98 64.50 26.81
CA ASP A 703 -29.95 65.06 27.70
C ASP A 703 -30.49 66.17 28.63
N ASP A 704 -29.93 66.35 29.84
CA ASP A 704 -29.00 67.46 30.20
C ASP A 704 -28.80 67.70 31.73
N TYR A 705 -27.61 68.23 32.04
CA TYR A 705 -27.15 69.03 33.20
C TYR A 705 -27.24 68.58 34.69
N ASP A 706 -26.01 68.47 35.24
CA ASP A 706 -25.45 69.16 36.43
C ASP A 706 -25.61 68.68 37.90
N ASP A 707 -24.42 68.62 38.51
CA ASP A 707 -23.97 69.04 39.86
C ASP A 707 -24.26 68.23 41.16
N ASP A 708 -23.11 67.83 41.73
CA ASP A 708 -22.63 68.02 43.11
C ASP A 708 -22.90 67.03 44.27
N ASP A 709 -21.74 66.63 44.82
CA ASP A 709 -21.33 66.55 46.24
C ASP A 709 -21.79 65.42 47.18
N ASP A 710 -20.80 64.53 47.40
CA ASP A 710 -20.12 64.28 48.69
C ASP A 710 -20.72 63.41 49.83
N ASP A 711 -19.78 62.59 50.32
CA ASP A 711 -19.46 62.21 51.71
C ASP A 711 -20.39 61.32 52.57
N ASP A 712 -19.96 60.04 52.59
CA ASP A 712 -19.31 59.36 53.75
C ASP A 712 -20.13 58.87 54.97
N ASP A 713 -19.44 57.98 55.70
CA ASP A 713 -19.64 57.48 57.06
C ASP A 713 -20.78 56.48 57.40
N GLY A 714 -20.33 55.34 57.95
CA GLY A 714 -20.59 55.14 59.39
C GLY A 714 -21.47 53.96 59.83
N ASP A 715 -20.84 52.79 60.01
CA ASP A 715 -21.04 51.80 61.11
C ASP A 715 -22.43 51.27 61.57
N GLY A 716 -22.42 49.97 61.95
CA GLY A 716 -22.67 49.67 63.37
C GLY A 716 -23.93 48.91 63.82
N ASP A 717 -24.06 47.62 63.44
CA ASP A 717 -24.55 46.48 64.25
C ASP A 717 -25.96 46.49 64.92
N GLY A 718 -26.61 45.31 65.02
CA GLY A 718 -27.94 45.16 65.67
C GLY A 718 -28.78 43.96 65.22
N ASP A 719 -28.62 42.82 65.89
CA ASP A 719 -28.97 41.48 65.41
C ASP A 719 -30.37 40.95 65.86
N LYS A 720 -31.04 40.11 65.02
CA LYS A 720 -32.13 39.12 65.31
C LYS A 720 -33.51 39.67 65.81
N LYS A 721 -34.70 39.06 65.59
CA LYS A 721 -35.23 37.80 64.98
C LYS A 721 -36.79 37.93 64.90
N GLU A 722 -37.62 37.15 64.19
CA GLU A 722 -37.49 36.11 63.14
C GLU A 722 -38.87 35.88 62.43
N GLU A 723 -38.91 35.02 61.39
CA GLU A 723 -40.12 34.41 60.77
C GLU A 723 -41.08 35.35 59.99
N LYS A 724 -41.99 34.94 59.08
CA LYS A 724 -42.19 33.80 58.13
C LYS A 724 -43.31 34.25 57.15
N HIS A 725 -43.51 33.75 55.92
CA HIS A 725 -42.77 32.97 54.92
C HIS A 725 -43.58 33.09 53.59
N GLY A 726 -43.08 32.94 52.35
CA GLY A 726 -41.73 32.66 51.83
C GLY A 726 -41.77 32.63 50.28
N SER A 727 -40.60 32.64 49.63
CA SER A 727 -40.48 32.37 48.18
C SER A 727 -39.31 31.43 47.88
N THR A 728 -39.64 30.23 47.41
CA THR A 728 -38.69 29.15 47.15
C THR A 728 -38.20 29.18 45.70
N ASN A 729 -36.98 29.71 45.48
CA ASN A 729 -36.21 29.40 44.26
C ASN A 729 -34.69 29.68 44.34
N LYS A 730 -34.20 30.55 45.26
CA LYS A 730 -32.75 30.83 45.39
C LYS A 730 -31.98 29.76 46.17
N VAL A 731 -32.59 29.14 47.20
CA VAL A 731 -31.93 28.15 48.07
C VAL A 731 -31.59 26.85 47.32
N VAL A 732 -32.48 26.38 46.44
CA VAL A 732 -32.29 25.12 45.70
C VAL A 732 -31.06 25.17 44.79
N LEU A 733 -30.82 26.32 44.14
CA LEU A 733 -29.65 26.52 43.28
C LEU A 733 -28.35 26.58 44.10
N GLY A 734 -28.37 27.27 45.26
CA GLY A 734 -27.22 27.32 46.17
C GLY A 734 -26.84 25.95 46.74
N VAL A 735 -27.83 25.15 47.16
CA VAL A 735 -27.61 23.79 47.68
C VAL A 735 -27.07 22.87 46.60
N ALA A 736 -27.54 22.98 45.35
CA ALA A 736 -27.02 22.18 44.23
C ALA A 736 -25.54 22.47 43.94
N ILE A 737 -25.14 23.75 43.93
CA ILE A 737 -23.75 24.18 43.69
C ILE A 737 -22.83 23.77 44.86
N ALA A 738 -23.30 23.87 46.10
CA ALA A 738 -22.56 23.43 47.28
C ALA A 738 -22.33 21.90 47.26
N LEU A 739 -23.36 21.11 46.95
CA LEU A 739 -23.26 19.65 46.85
C LEU A 739 -22.34 19.20 45.71
N SER A 740 -22.38 19.84 44.53
CA SER A 740 -21.45 19.49 43.46
C SER A 740 -19.99 19.79 43.84
N SER A 741 -19.76 20.93 44.50
CA SER A 741 -18.42 21.34 44.96
C SER A 741 -17.86 20.37 46.01
N PHE A 742 -18.69 19.90 46.93
CA PHE A 742 -18.31 18.92 47.95
C PHE A 742 -17.96 17.54 47.35
N VAL A 743 -18.72 17.08 46.35
CA VAL A 743 -18.42 15.83 45.61
C VAL A 743 -17.08 15.94 44.86
N PHE A 744 -16.82 17.06 44.19
CA PHE A 744 -15.52 17.29 43.53
C PHE A 744 -14.35 17.30 44.53
N PHE A 745 -14.53 17.90 45.71
CA PHE A 745 -13.51 17.89 46.77
C PHE A 745 -13.20 16.48 47.29
N ILE A 746 -14.21 15.63 47.49
CA ILE A 746 -14.02 14.23 47.88
C ILE A 746 -13.29 13.45 46.79
N VAL A 747 -13.65 13.61 45.51
CA VAL A 747 -12.96 12.95 44.39
C VAL A 747 -11.50 13.39 44.30
N PHE A 748 -11.21 14.68 44.52
CA PHE A 748 -9.84 15.22 44.56
C PHE A 748 -9.01 14.63 45.71
N LEU A 749 -9.58 14.50 46.91
CA LEU A 749 -8.90 13.86 48.05
C LEU A 749 -8.64 12.36 47.81
N ILE A 750 -9.57 11.63 47.19
CA ILE A 750 -9.38 10.22 46.80
C ILE A 750 -8.25 10.07 45.77
N LEU A 751 -8.15 11.01 44.82
CA LEU A 751 -7.06 11.03 43.83
C LEU A 751 -5.71 11.34 44.48
N LEU A 752 -5.64 12.30 45.41
CA LEU A 752 -4.43 12.59 46.19
C LEU A 752 -3.99 11.38 47.06
N ALA A 753 -4.94 10.71 47.71
CA ALA A 753 -4.65 9.50 48.50
C ALA A 753 -4.11 8.36 47.62
N LYS A 754 -4.68 8.16 46.42
CA LYS A 754 -4.14 7.19 45.44
C LYS A 754 -2.77 7.59 44.90
N TRP A 755 -2.50 8.89 44.72
CA TRP A 755 -1.21 9.36 44.23
C TRP A 755 -0.10 9.22 45.28
N SER A 756 -0.42 9.46 46.57
CA SER A 756 0.48 9.18 47.70
C SER A 756 0.83 7.69 47.82
N LEU A 757 -0.06 6.78 47.41
CA LEU A 757 0.14 5.33 47.38
C LEU A 757 0.92 4.82 46.15
N LEU A 758 1.22 5.70 45.18
CA LEU A 758 2.06 5.42 44.01
C LEU A 758 3.47 6.01 44.13
N LEU A 759 3.76 6.68 45.26
CA LEU A 759 5.04 7.30 45.60
C LEU A 759 5.73 6.62 46.81
N LYS A 760 5.23 5.44 47.19
CA LYS A 760 5.86 4.45 48.09
C LYS A 760 5.94 3.11 47.36
#